data_AF-A0A8S9FLC9-F1
#
_entry.id   AF-A0A8S9FLC9-F1
#
_cell.length_a   1.000
_cell.length_b   1.000
_cell.length_c   1.000
_cell.angle_alpha   90.00
_cell.angle_beta   90.00
_cell.angle_gamma   90.00
#
_symmetry.space_group_name_H-M   'P 1'
#
loop_
_entity.id
_entity.type
_entity.pdbx_description
1 polymer ?
#
loop_
_entity_poly.entity_id
_entity_poly.type
_entity_poly.pdbx_seq_one_letter_code
_entity_poly.pdbx_strand_id
1 'polypeptide(L)'
;MWDLNDSPHQTVRQEESEEFCYSSPGKRVGSFSNSSSSAVVIEDGSDDDEPNRVRANNPLITHQFFPEMESSVRDNGGGGPGSSFPRSHWFGVQFSQSYLATGSSVGKPATVGAVVEPAQPLKKSRRGPRSRSSQYRGVTFYRRTGRWESHIWDCGKQVYLGGFDTAHAAARAYDRAAIKFRGVEADINFNIEDYDNDMKQLIYDLNKKFDLYFRKNPFGGEYTIFAGLEECIKFLANFTLTDAEIDFVRDSLPGCEEAFCDYLRGLDCSDIEVYAVSEGSVVFPKVPLLRIEGPVAVVQLLETPFLNLINYASLVATNAARHRFVAGKSKLLLEFGARRAQGPDGAISASKYCYLGGFDATRHVLVLLLSVCLLFMETMFVYLLFFCYCSNVAAGRLFGIPLRGTHSHAFVSSFMSLDEIVDKALRSSDGKTTCEDFVSLVQTCLAKIQNSSSLSGIFSETNKSELAAFTSYALAFPSAFLALVDTYDVMKSGIPNFCAVALALNELGYKAVGIRLDSGDLAYLSTEARKFFCGVERELNVPDFGKMIITASNDLNEETVDALNKQGHEVDAFGIGTNLVTCYSQAALGCVFKLVEINNQPRIKLSEDVTKVSIPCKKRTYRLFGKEGYPLVDIMTGENEPPPKVGERLLCRHPFNESKRAYVVPQRVEELLKCYWRGNADEAREELEPLKEIRNRCIKQLENMRPDHMRRLNPTPYKVSVSAKLYDFIHFLWLNEAPVGELH
;
A
#
# COMPACT_ATOMS: atom_id res chain seq x y z
N MET A 1 7.73 44.13 -3.41
CA MET A 1 6.55 44.44 -2.59
C MET A 1 5.42 44.66 -3.58
N TRP A 2 4.65 43.61 -3.86
CA TRP A 2 3.46 43.63 -4.73
C TRP A 2 2.49 42.64 -4.08
N ASP A 3 1.36 43.18 -3.64
CA ASP A 3 0.25 42.50 -2.99
C ASP A 3 -0.73 42.05 -4.08
N LEU A 4 -1.23 40.82 -4.02
CA LEU A 4 -2.14 40.23 -5.00
C LEU A 4 -3.25 39.49 -4.26
N ASN A 5 -4.16 40.26 -3.67
CA ASN A 5 -5.54 39.86 -3.48
C ASN A 5 -6.38 40.70 -4.44
N ASP A 6 -6.98 40.07 -5.44
CA ASP A 6 -8.17 40.61 -6.08
C ASP A 6 -9.09 39.47 -6.52
N SER A 7 -10.29 39.49 -5.94
CA SER A 7 -11.48 38.75 -6.34
C SER A 7 -12.51 39.82 -6.77
N PRO A 8 -13.24 39.66 -7.88
CA PRO A 8 -14.13 40.72 -8.34
C PRO A 8 -15.51 40.61 -7.65
N HIS A 9 -15.87 41.66 -6.91
CA HIS A 9 -17.26 41.99 -6.58
C HIS A 9 -17.67 43.28 -7.30
N GLN A 10 -18.82 43.24 -7.96
CA GLN A 10 -19.67 44.38 -8.34
C GLN A 10 -21.08 43.82 -8.57
N THR A 11 -22.21 44.41 -8.20
CA THR A 11 -22.60 45.50 -7.30
C THR A 11 -24.11 45.33 -7.10
N VAL A 12 -24.65 45.59 -5.92
CA VAL A 12 -26.10 45.64 -5.65
C VAL A 12 -26.65 47.03 -5.97
N ARG A 13 -27.82 47.11 -6.61
CA ARG A 13 -28.75 48.26 -6.53
C ARG A 13 -30.17 47.73 -6.28
N GLN A 14 -30.88 48.44 -5.41
CA GLN A 14 -32.20 48.14 -4.84
C GLN A 14 -33.38 48.45 -5.76
N GLU A 15 -34.45 47.67 -5.51
CA GLU A 15 -35.90 47.98 -5.49
C GLU A 15 -36.60 48.47 -6.77
N GLU A 16 -37.54 47.67 -7.26
CA GLU A 16 -38.97 48.04 -7.30
C GLU A 16 -39.87 46.79 -7.47
N SER A 17 -41.07 46.92 -6.91
CA SER A 17 -42.18 45.97 -6.74
C SER A 17 -42.81 45.47 -8.04
N GLU A 18 -43.30 44.22 -8.05
CA GLU A 18 -44.65 43.91 -8.53
C GLU A 18 -45.12 42.50 -8.08
N GLU A 19 -46.36 42.50 -7.63
CA GLU A 19 -47.17 41.43 -7.04
C GLU A 19 -47.84 40.62 -8.17
N PHE A 20 -47.98 39.30 -8.07
CA PHE A 20 -49.24 38.55 -8.30
C PHE A 20 -49.09 37.01 -8.23
N CYS A 21 -50.06 36.39 -7.58
CA CYS A 21 -50.30 34.97 -7.31
C CYS A 21 -50.71 34.12 -8.54
N TYR A 22 -50.58 32.78 -8.43
CA TYR A 22 -51.63 31.72 -8.61
C TYR A 22 -50.92 30.34 -8.64
N SER A 23 -51.00 29.53 -7.58
CA SER A 23 -51.97 28.44 -7.30
C SER A 23 -51.71 27.09 -7.98
N SER A 24 -51.57 26.05 -7.15
CA SER A 24 -51.78 24.63 -7.50
C SER A 24 -53.26 24.32 -7.81
N PRO A 25 -53.53 23.22 -8.54
CA PRO A 25 -54.18 22.03 -7.95
C PRO A 25 -53.56 20.73 -8.54
N GLY A 26 -53.67 19.49 -8.02
CA GLY A 26 -54.59 18.84 -7.11
C GLY A 26 -55.06 17.50 -7.72
N LYS A 27 -54.57 16.36 -7.21
CA LYS A 27 -55.11 14.95 -7.20
C LYS A 27 -55.51 14.23 -8.51
N ARG A 28 -54.98 13.00 -8.72
CA ARG A 28 -55.69 11.69 -8.54
C ARG A 28 -54.85 10.45 -8.94
N VAL A 29 -54.80 9.50 -7.99
CA VAL A 29 -54.91 8.02 -8.08
C VAL A 29 -54.50 7.28 -9.37
N GLY A 30 -53.61 6.30 -9.20
CA GLY A 30 -53.44 5.14 -10.09
C GLY A 30 -52.48 4.11 -9.48
N SER A 31 -53.02 3.06 -8.85
CA SER A 31 -52.28 1.85 -8.47
C SER A 31 -51.94 1.04 -9.72
N PHE A 32 -50.70 0.60 -9.90
CA PHE A 32 -50.37 -0.65 -10.58
C PHE A 32 -48.99 -1.16 -10.14
N SER A 33 -48.95 -2.48 -9.94
CA SER A 33 -47.85 -3.30 -9.45
C SER A 33 -46.88 -3.70 -10.56
N ASN A 34 -45.72 -4.19 -10.12
CA ASN A 34 -44.81 -5.16 -10.73
C ASN A 34 -43.59 -4.70 -11.55
N SER A 35 -42.45 -5.18 -11.01
CA SER A 35 -41.34 -5.87 -11.69
C SER A 35 -40.07 -5.09 -12.04
N SER A 36 -39.02 -5.50 -11.33
CA SER A 36 -37.64 -5.73 -11.76
C SER A 36 -37.33 -5.56 -13.25
N SER A 37 -36.34 -4.73 -13.57
CA SER A 37 -35.10 -5.16 -14.24
C SER A 37 -34.19 -3.97 -14.48
N SER A 38 -32.93 -4.17 -14.13
CA SER A 38 -31.74 -3.53 -14.70
C SER A 38 -31.88 -3.24 -16.20
N ALA A 39 -31.60 -2.00 -16.59
CA ALA A 39 -31.36 -1.61 -17.97
C ALA A 39 -30.14 -0.70 -18.04
N VAL A 40 -29.16 -1.17 -18.79
CA VAL A 40 -28.01 -0.45 -19.33
C VAL A 40 -28.55 0.65 -20.24
N VAL A 41 -28.11 1.89 -20.03
CA VAL A 41 -28.42 3.02 -20.93
C VAL A 41 -27.28 3.15 -21.92
N ILE A 42 -27.61 2.86 -23.18
CA ILE A 42 -26.91 3.34 -24.37
C ILE A 42 -27.58 4.67 -24.73
N GLU A 43 -26.79 5.73 -24.91
CA GLU A 43 -27.21 6.90 -25.70
C GLU A 43 -26.18 7.12 -26.81
N ASP A 44 -26.66 7.01 -28.04
CA ASP A 44 -26.07 7.50 -29.28
C ASP A 44 -26.50 8.96 -29.51
N GLY A 45 -25.63 9.73 -30.18
CA GLY A 45 -25.90 11.06 -30.76
C GLY A 45 -24.57 11.76 -31.06
N SER A 46 -23.91 11.45 -32.19
CA SER A 46 -24.01 12.11 -33.51
C SER A 46 -23.51 13.57 -33.51
N ASP A 47 -22.38 13.81 -34.16
CA ASP A 47 -22.27 14.86 -35.19
C ASP A 47 -21.02 14.63 -36.06
N ASP A 48 -21.26 14.76 -37.36
CA ASP A 48 -20.41 14.45 -38.52
C ASP A 48 -19.24 15.43 -38.70
N ASP A 49 -18.11 14.94 -39.25
CA ASP A 49 -17.39 15.62 -40.34
C ASP A 49 -16.25 14.73 -40.89
N GLU A 50 -16.43 14.25 -42.12
CA GLU A 50 -15.42 13.60 -42.98
C GLU A 50 -15.48 14.31 -44.35
N PRO A 51 -14.35 14.43 -45.09
CA PRO A 51 -14.28 13.56 -46.26
C PRO A 51 -12.88 13.08 -46.69
N ASN A 52 -12.82 11.77 -46.95
CA ASN A 52 -12.28 11.05 -48.11
C ASN A 52 -10.75 11.05 -48.35
N ARG A 53 -10.13 9.85 -48.23
CA ARG A 53 -9.77 8.99 -49.39
C ARG A 53 -8.98 7.69 -49.07
N VAL A 54 -9.47 6.61 -49.69
CA VAL A 54 -8.78 5.41 -50.24
C VAL A 54 -8.43 4.26 -49.28
N ARG A 55 -9.18 3.16 -49.48
CA ARG A 55 -8.97 1.79 -48.99
C ARG A 55 -7.64 1.20 -49.46
N ALA A 56 -6.87 0.64 -48.53
CA ALA A 56 -5.98 -0.49 -48.77
C ALA A 56 -6.28 -1.58 -47.74
N ASN A 57 -6.64 -2.77 -48.24
CA ASN A 57 -6.86 -3.97 -47.45
C ASN A 57 -5.55 -4.41 -46.78
N ASN A 58 -5.57 -4.57 -45.46
CA ASN A 58 -4.73 -5.54 -44.76
C ASN A 58 -5.46 -5.97 -43.47
N PRO A 59 -5.83 -7.25 -43.29
CA PRO A 59 -6.42 -7.72 -42.05
C PRO A 59 -5.34 -7.78 -40.96
N LEU A 60 -5.63 -7.14 -39.83
CA LEU A 60 -4.94 -7.32 -38.55
C LEU A 60 -5.05 -8.79 -38.14
N ILE A 61 -3.93 -9.50 -38.14
CA ILE A 61 -3.84 -10.88 -37.65
C ILE A 61 -3.73 -10.83 -36.12
N THR A 62 -4.81 -11.11 -35.42
CA THR A 62 -4.79 -11.49 -33.99
C THR A 62 -4.73 -13.01 -33.90
N HIS A 63 -3.62 -13.56 -33.41
CA HIS A 63 -3.50 -14.99 -33.12
C HIS A 63 -4.23 -15.32 -31.80
N GLN A 64 -5.32 -16.08 -31.92
CA GLN A 64 -6.11 -16.60 -30.82
C GLN A 64 -5.39 -17.83 -30.21
N PHE A 65 -4.69 -17.63 -29.10
CA PHE A 65 -4.22 -18.72 -28.24
C PHE A 65 -5.35 -19.06 -27.30
N PHE A 66 -5.90 -20.27 -27.42
CA PHE A 66 -6.80 -21.05 -26.51
C PHE A 66 -7.98 -21.65 -27.31
N PRO A 67 -8.08 -22.98 -27.44
CA PRO A 67 -9.19 -23.61 -28.16
C PRO A 67 -10.51 -23.52 -27.37
N GLU A 68 -11.58 -23.10 -28.04
CA GLU A 68 -12.96 -23.37 -27.62
C GLU A 68 -13.28 -24.85 -27.89
N MET A 69 -13.81 -25.57 -26.89
CA MET A 69 -14.42 -26.88 -27.12
C MET A 69 -15.94 -26.76 -27.03
N GLU A 70 -16.58 -26.98 -28.18
CA GLU A 70 -18.02 -27.25 -28.29
C GLU A 70 -18.38 -28.65 -27.78
N SER A 71 -19.59 -28.72 -27.24
CA SER A 71 -20.28 -29.92 -26.76
C SER A 71 -20.72 -30.86 -27.88
N SER A 72 -20.55 -32.19 -27.69
CA SER A 72 -21.49 -33.17 -28.25
C SER A 72 -21.53 -34.47 -27.41
N VAL A 73 -22.73 -35.04 -27.35
CA VAL A 73 -23.20 -36.13 -26.48
C VAL A 73 -23.02 -37.50 -27.18
N ARG A 74 -22.63 -38.56 -26.43
CA ARG A 74 -23.28 -39.91 -26.39
C ARG A 74 -22.47 -40.98 -25.61
N ASP A 75 -23.03 -41.37 -24.47
CA ASP A 75 -23.29 -42.72 -23.91
C ASP A 75 -22.39 -43.94 -24.29
N ASN A 76 -21.84 -44.67 -23.30
CA ASN A 76 -22.40 -45.94 -22.76
C ASN A 76 -21.36 -46.79 -21.96
N GLY A 77 -21.71 -47.20 -20.73
CA GLY A 77 -21.47 -48.53 -20.15
C GLY A 77 -20.14 -48.95 -19.48
N GLY A 78 -20.17 -49.18 -18.15
CA GLY A 78 -19.68 -50.45 -17.55
C GLY A 78 -18.63 -50.44 -16.41
N GLY A 79 -19.08 -50.69 -15.16
CA GLY A 79 -18.45 -51.63 -14.19
C GLY A 79 -17.29 -51.19 -13.27
N GLY A 80 -17.50 -51.15 -11.94
CA GLY A 80 -16.53 -50.87 -10.85
C GLY A 80 -15.52 -52.00 -10.51
N PRO A 81 -14.84 -52.04 -9.32
CA PRO A 81 -15.22 -51.44 -8.03
C PRO A 81 -14.14 -50.61 -7.27
N GLY A 82 -14.66 -49.77 -6.36
CA GLY A 82 -14.09 -49.09 -5.18
C GLY A 82 -12.60 -49.11 -4.83
N SER A 83 -12.05 -47.91 -4.64
CA SER A 83 -11.27 -47.58 -3.42
C SER A 83 -11.26 -46.06 -3.15
N SER A 84 -11.45 -45.74 -1.86
CA SER A 84 -11.14 -44.52 -1.11
C SER A 84 -10.83 -43.19 -1.83
N PHE A 85 -11.62 -42.18 -1.47
CA PHE A 85 -11.27 -40.75 -1.57
C PHE A 85 -9.86 -40.47 -1.01
N PRO A 86 -8.96 -39.79 -1.76
CA PRO A 86 -7.76 -39.22 -1.17
C PRO A 86 -7.90 -37.71 -0.96
N ARG A 87 -7.41 -37.30 0.21
CA ARG A 87 -7.17 -35.94 0.68
C ARG A 87 -6.33 -35.15 -0.33
N SER A 88 -6.69 -33.89 -0.50
CA SER A 88 -5.96 -32.88 -1.27
C SER A 88 -4.60 -32.55 -0.63
N HIS A 89 -3.53 -33.06 -1.22
CA HIS A 89 -2.16 -32.56 -1.07
C HIS A 89 -1.80 -31.75 -2.31
N TRP A 90 -1.43 -30.49 -2.13
CA TRP A 90 -0.93 -29.61 -3.18
C TRP A 90 0.61 -29.56 -3.14
N PHE A 91 1.28 -30.20 -4.10
CA PHE A 91 2.62 -29.91 -4.66
C PHE A 91 2.97 -30.91 -5.80
N GLY A 92 3.56 -30.45 -6.91
CA GLY A 92 4.08 -31.26 -8.06
C GLY A 92 3.00 -31.70 -9.09
N VAL A 93 3.19 -31.77 -10.41
CA VAL A 93 4.31 -32.28 -11.23
C VAL A 93 4.23 -31.79 -12.71
N GLN A 94 5.40 -31.56 -13.29
CA GLN A 94 5.93 -31.85 -14.66
C GLN A 94 5.04 -32.57 -15.71
N PHE A 95 5.30 -32.28 -16.99
CA PHE A 95 5.20 -33.25 -18.09
C PHE A 95 6.48 -33.27 -18.95
N SER A 96 7.14 -34.43 -18.96
CA SER A 96 7.98 -34.96 -20.05
C SER A 96 7.04 -35.74 -21.00
N GLN A 97 7.26 -35.96 -22.30
CA GLN A 97 8.43 -36.66 -22.87
C GLN A 97 8.43 -36.60 -24.43
N SER A 98 9.66 -36.54 -24.93
CA SER A 98 10.25 -36.72 -26.29
C SER A 98 9.56 -37.58 -27.36
N TYR A 99 9.90 -37.34 -28.65
CA TYR A 99 10.44 -38.37 -29.56
C TYR A 99 11.38 -37.82 -30.67
N LEU A 100 12.57 -38.42 -30.71
CA LEU A 100 13.40 -38.88 -31.84
C LEU A 100 14.02 -37.92 -32.88
N ALA A 101 15.34 -38.13 -33.01
CA ALA A 101 16.25 -37.60 -34.01
C ALA A 101 16.33 -38.47 -35.28
N THR A 102 16.66 -37.82 -36.40
CA THR A 102 17.39 -38.36 -37.56
C THR A 102 18.15 -37.20 -38.24
N GLY A 103 19.33 -37.50 -38.79
CA GLY A 103 20.39 -36.53 -39.10
C GLY A 103 20.65 -36.23 -40.59
N SER A 104 21.86 -35.71 -40.83
CA SER A 104 22.53 -35.38 -42.12
C SER A 104 22.12 -34.03 -42.73
N SER A 105 22.96 -33.17 -43.33
CA SER A 105 24.39 -33.18 -43.69
C SER A 105 24.77 -31.81 -44.31
N VAL A 106 26.01 -31.36 -44.06
CA VAL A 106 26.95 -30.64 -44.95
C VAL A 106 26.50 -29.39 -45.74
N GLY A 107 27.18 -28.26 -45.47
CA GLY A 107 27.34 -27.14 -46.41
C GLY A 107 28.17 -25.98 -45.82
N LYS A 108 29.32 -25.66 -46.43
CA LYS A 108 30.26 -24.55 -46.14
C LYS A 108 30.48 -23.79 -47.48
N PRO A 109 31.16 -22.62 -47.52
CA PRO A 109 30.74 -21.28 -47.10
C PRO A 109 30.73 -20.29 -48.30
N ALA A 110 30.31 -19.03 -48.13
CA ALA A 110 30.57 -17.97 -49.11
C ALA A 110 30.90 -16.63 -48.43
N THR A 111 32.05 -16.10 -48.81
CA THR A 111 32.67 -14.80 -48.49
C THR A 111 32.12 -13.64 -49.32
N VAL A 112 32.48 -12.42 -48.91
CA VAL A 112 32.55 -11.10 -49.61
C VAL A 112 31.63 -10.08 -48.88
N GLY A 113 32.06 -8.89 -48.46
CA GLY A 113 33.30 -8.16 -48.74
C GLY A 113 33.46 -6.93 -47.83
N ALA A 114 34.66 -6.34 -47.91
CA ALA A 114 35.11 -5.21 -47.11
C ALA A 114 34.35 -3.90 -47.42
N VAL A 115 34.00 -3.15 -46.37
CA VAL A 115 33.56 -1.75 -46.44
C VAL A 115 34.54 -0.91 -45.65
N VAL A 116 35.04 0.14 -46.29
CA VAL A 116 35.97 1.14 -45.77
C VAL A 116 35.16 2.24 -45.07
N GLU A 117 35.39 2.48 -43.78
CA GLU A 117 34.82 3.61 -43.05
C GLU A 117 35.65 4.90 -43.22
N PRO A 118 35.03 6.09 -43.30
CA PRO A 118 35.72 7.37 -43.25
C PRO A 118 36.07 7.78 -41.80
N ALA A 119 37.18 8.51 -41.66
CA ALA A 119 37.83 8.85 -40.40
C ALA A 119 37.02 9.77 -39.47
N GLN A 120 36.96 9.43 -38.18
CA GLN A 120 36.42 10.27 -37.10
C GLN A 120 37.44 11.30 -36.57
N PRO A 121 36.98 12.45 -36.04
CA PRO A 121 37.85 13.50 -35.51
C PRO A 121 38.55 13.11 -34.20
N LEU A 122 39.78 13.63 -34.02
CA LEU A 122 40.76 13.29 -32.97
C LEU A 122 40.24 13.50 -31.53
N LYS A 123 39.99 12.39 -30.81
CA LYS A 123 39.88 12.37 -29.34
C LYS A 123 41.25 12.67 -28.70
N LYS A 124 41.30 13.57 -27.71
CA LYS A 124 42.51 13.83 -26.89
C LYS A 124 43.05 12.52 -26.32
N SER A 125 44.37 12.30 -26.46
CA SER A 125 45.05 11.06 -26.05
C SER A 125 44.86 10.79 -24.56
N ARG A 126 44.08 9.74 -24.24
CA ARG A 126 43.93 9.16 -22.89
C ARG A 126 45.14 8.32 -22.47
N ARG A 127 46.24 8.35 -23.25
CA ARG A 127 47.40 7.46 -23.10
C ARG A 127 48.41 8.06 -22.12
N GLY A 128 48.65 7.36 -21.01
CA GLY A 128 49.83 7.61 -20.18
C GLY A 128 51.13 7.23 -20.92
N PRO A 129 52.29 7.80 -20.55
CA PRO A 129 53.56 7.48 -21.18
C PRO A 129 53.94 6.01 -20.93
N ARG A 130 54.42 5.30 -21.98
CA ARG A 130 55.04 3.97 -21.81
C ARG A 130 56.34 4.14 -21.02
N SER A 131 56.51 3.36 -19.95
CA SER A 131 57.74 3.34 -19.17
C SER A 131 58.90 2.83 -20.02
N ARG A 132 60.09 3.42 -19.90
CA ARG A 132 61.30 2.95 -20.61
C ARG A 132 61.88 1.65 -20.03
N SER A 133 61.45 1.25 -18.83
CA SER A 133 61.97 0.07 -18.12
C SER A 133 61.11 -1.18 -18.27
N SER A 134 59.95 -1.10 -18.94
CA SER A 134 59.01 -2.21 -19.08
C SER A 134 58.34 -2.18 -20.44
N GLN A 135 58.02 -3.37 -20.97
CA GLN A 135 57.14 -3.50 -22.15
C GLN A 135 55.66 -3.27 -21.81
N TYR A 136 55.29 -3.36 -20.52
CA TYR A 136 53.92 -3.24 -20.04
C TYR A 136 53.57 -1.80 -19.65
N ARG A 137 52.35 -1.38 -20.01
CA ARG A 137 51.75 -0.08 -19.65
C ARG A 137 51.65 0.06 -18.14
N GLY A 138 52.01 1.25 -17.64
CA GLY A 138 51.94 1.58 -16.21
C GLY A 138 52.96 0.88 -15.32
N VAL A 139 53.85 0.04 -15.86
CA VAL A 139 54.81 -0.74 -15.07
C VAL A 139 56.21 -0.15 -15.16
N THR A 140 56.90 0.03 -14.02
CA THR A 140 58.27 0.57 -13.95
C THR A 140 59.13 -0.28 -13.02
N PHE A 141 60.40 -0.52 -13.37
CA PHE A 141 61.32 -1.26 -12.52
C PHE A 141 62.05 -0.34 -11.55
N TYR A 142 61.86 -0.52 -10.26
CA TYR A 142 62.53 0.29 -9.25
C TYR A 142 63.84 -0.37 -8.78
N ARG A 143 64.95 0.11 -9.35
CA ARG A 143 66.29 -0.47 -9.18
C ARG A 143 66.79 -0.55 -7.73
N ARG A 144 66.31 0.34 -6.85
CA ARG A 144 66.77 0.40 -5.45
C ARG A 144 66.20 -0.71 -4.58
N THR A 145 64.96 -1.14 -4.86
CA THR A 145 64.31 -2.24 -4.11
C THR A 145 64.28 -3.54 -4.90
N GLY A 146 64.62 -3.49 -6.20
CA GLY A 146 64.53 -4.64 -7.10
C GLY A 146 63.10 -5.06 -7.44
N ARG A 147 62.09 -4.23 -7.13
CA ARG A 147 60.66 -4.54 -7.35
C ARG A 147 60.11 -3.83 -8.59
N TRP A 148 59.11 -4.45 -9.20
CA TRP A 148 58.32 -3.88 -10.29
C TRP A 148 57.14 -3.11 -9.73
N GLU A 149 57.06 -1.83 -10.03
CA GLU A 149 56.01 -0.95 -9.55
C GLU A 149 54.93 -0.75 -10.62
N SER A 150 53.66 -0.78 -10.20
CA SER A 150 52.52 -0.51 -11.07
C SER A 150 51.90 0.84 -10.75
N HIS A 151 51.56 1.61 -11.78
CA HIS A 151 51.08 2.98 -11.67
C HIS A 151 49.99 3.25 -12.72
N ILE A 152 48.89 3.87 -12.32
CA ILE A 152 47.84 4.34 -13.24
C ILE A 152 47.73 5.86 -13.20
N TRP A 153 47.49 6.46 -14.35
CA TRP A 153 47.26 7.90 -14.48
C TRP A 153 45.77 8.16 -14.60
N ASP A 154 45.19 8.91 -13.68
CA ASP A 154 43.78 9.31 -13.78
C ASP A 154 43.64 10.82 -13.55
N CYS A 155 42.88 11.48 -14.42
CA CYS A 155 42.69 12.94 -14.42
C CYS A 155 43.98 13.77 -14.26
N GLY A 156 45.10 13.29 -14.84
CA GLY A 156 46.41 13.96 -14.77
C GLY A 156 47.23 13.67 -13.50
N LYS A 157 46.72 12.83 -12.59
CA LYS A 157 47.41 12.40 -11.37
C LYS A 157 47.88 10.94 -11.48
N GLN A 158 49.12 10.68 -11.09
CA GLN A 158 49.66 9.33 -11.01
C GLN A 158 49.30 8.68 -9.67
N VAL A 159 48.75 7.46 -9.72
CA VAL A 159 48.37 6.64 -8.58
C VAL A 159 49.24 5.39 -8.55
N TYR A 160 49.91 5.15 -7.43
CA TYR A 160 50.70 3.95 -7.20
C TYR A 160 49.81 2.78 -6.79
N LEU A 161 49.91 1.67 -7.52
CA LEU A 161 49.09 0.46 -7.34
C LEU A 161 49.80 -0.64 -6.55
N GLY A 162 51.11 -0.51 -6.32
CA GLY A 162 51.89 -1.45 -5.54
C GLY A 162 53.20 -1.89 -6.20
N GLY A 163 54.00 -2.64 -5.42
CA GLY A 163 55.28 -3.20 -5.82
C GLY A 163 55.20 -4.73 -5.88
N PHE A 164 55.71 -5.30 -6.96
CA PHE A 164 55.51 -6.69 -7.36
C PHE A 164 56.86 -7.34 -7.69
N ASP A 165 56.90 -8.66 -7.62
CA ASP A 165 58.14 -9.41 -7.86
C ASP A 165 58.42 -9.60 -9.36
N THR A 166 57.38 -9.52 -10.20
CA THR A 166 57.49 -9.65 -11.66
C THR A 166 56.80 -8.51 -12.38
N ALA A 167 57.34 -8.15 -13.56
CA ALA A 167 56.73 -7.17 -14.46
C ALA A 167 55.32 -7.59 -14.89
N HIS A 168 55.10 -8.91 -15.05
CA HIS A 168 53.81 -9.48 -15.43
C HIS A 168 52.76 -9.27 -14.32
N ALA A 169 53.09 -9.53 -13.05
CA ALA A 169 52.18 -9.29 -11.93
C ALA A 169 51.83 -7.80 -11.78
N ALA A 170 52.82 -6.91 -11.94
CA ALA A 170 52.60 -5.47 -11.96
C ALA A 170 51.68 -5.03 -13.13
N ALA A 171 51.80 -5.68 -14.29
CA ALA A 171 50.97 -5.42 -15.46
C ALA A 171 49.53 -5.91 -15.26
N ARG A 172 49.33 -7.09 -14.68
CA ARG A 172 47.99 -7.59 -14.29
C ARG A 172 47.33 -6.65 -13.27
N ALA A 173 48.09 -6.07 -12.34
CA ALA A 173 47.58 -5.08 -11.39
C ALA A 173 47.17 -3.76 -12.07
N TYR A 174 47.96 -3.31 -13.06
CA TYR A 174 47.59 -2.15 -13.88
C TYR A 174 46.29 -2.41 -14.64
N ASP A 175 46.17 -3.56 -15.30
CA ASP A 175 45.00 -3.91 -16.10
C ASP A 175 43.73 -3.98 -15.26
N ARG A 176 43.77 -4.64 -14.09
CA ARG A 176 42.64 -4.68 -13.15
C ARG A 176 42.23 -3.29 -12.69
N ALA A 177 43.19 -2.42 -12.36
CA ALA A 177 42.89 -1.03 -12.04
C ALA A 177 42.31 -0.28 -13.25
N ALA A 178 42.86 -0.48 -14.45
CA ALA A 178 42.38 0.18 -15.66
C ALA A 178 40.94 -0.25 -16.00
N ILE A 179 40.61 -1.53 -15.93
CA ILE A 179 39.25 -2.06 -16.08
C ILE A 179 38.33 -1.47 -15.01
N LYS A 180 38.79 -1.44 -13.74
CA LYS A 180 38.01 -0.87 -12.62
C LYS A 180 37.69 0.62 -12.80
N PHE A 181 38.66 1.42 -13.21
CA PHE A 181 38.49 2.87 -13.32
C PHE A 181 37.90 3.33 -14.66
N ARG A 182 38.08 2.55 -15.74
CA ARG A 182 37.77 2.98 -17.11
C ARG A 182 36.81 2.05 -17.88
N GLY A 183 36.40 0.93 -17.29
CA GLY A 183 35.46 -0.03 -17.89
C GLY A 183 36.12 -1.00 -18.88
N VAL A 184 35.30 -1.78 -19.60
CA VAL A 184 35.75 -2.82 -20.56
C VAL A 184 36.54 -2.26 -21.75
N GLU A 185 36.33 -0.99 -22.07
CA GLU A 185 37.05 -0.25 -23.12
C GLU A 185 38.43 0.27 -22.64
N ALA A 186 38.90 -0.18 -21.47
CA ALA A 186 40.18 0.24 -20.93
C ALA A 186 41.35 -0.25 -21.78
N ASP A 187 42.31 0.64 -22.02
CA ASP A 187 43.61 0.29 -22.59
C ASP A 187 44.42 -0.59 -21.62
N ILE A 188 44.29 -1.91 -21.76
CA ILE A 188 44.94 -2.95 -20.95
C ILE A 188 46.16 -3.58 -21.65
N ASN A 189 46.91 -4.43 -20.95
CA ASN A 189 48.10 -5.12 -21.41
C ASN A 189 47.81 -6.55 -21.90
N PHE A 190 46.79 -7.21 -21.37
CA PHE A 190 46.39 -8.59 -21.69
C PHE A 190 44.97 -8.65 -22.28
N ASN A 191 44.52 -9.81 -22.75
CA ASN A 191 43.19 -9.93 -23.35
C ASN A 191 42.11 -9.78 -22.26
N ILE A 192 40.96 -9.20 -22.61
CA ILE A 192 39.88 -8.98 -21.63
C ILE A 192 39.34 -10.30 -21.07
N GLU A 193 39.34 -11.37 -21.88
CA GLU A 193 38.96 -12.74 -21.50
C GLU A 193 39.82 -13.30 -20.36
N ASP A 194 41.10 -12.88 -20.26
CA ASP A 194 42.01 -13.30 -19.19
C ASP A 194 41.58 -12.78 -17.80
N TYR A 195 40.58 -11.89 -17.78
CA TYR A 195 40.01 -11.24 -16.62
C TYR A 195 38.52 -11.56 -16.44
N ASP A 196 37.96 -12.57 -17.10
CA ASP A 196 36.53 -12.88 -16.96
C ASP A 196 36.10 -13.09 -15.51
N ASN A 197 36.94 -13.76 -14.71
CA ASN A 197 36.70 -13.92 -13.26
C ASN A 197 36.86 -12.61 -12.49
N ASP A 198 37.88 -11.80 -12.82
CA ASP A 198 38.07 -10.48 -12.21
C ASP A 198 36.91 -9.52 -12.60
N MET A 199 36.34 -9.65 -13.80
CA MET A 199 35.20 -8.89 -14.32
C MET A 199 33.89 -9.31 -13.66
N LYS A 200 33.66 -10.62 -13.50
CA LYS A 200 32.56 -11.16 -12.69
C LYS A 200 32.66 -10.59 -11.27
N GLN A 201 33.83 -10.67 -10.64
CA GLN A 201 34.10 -10.10 -9.31
C GLN A 201 33.92 -8.57 -9.26
N LEU A 202 34.34 -7.85 -10.30
CA LEU A 202 34.15 -6.40 -10.39
C LEU A 202 32.69 -5.98 -10.52
N ILE A 203 31.88 -6.77 -11.23
CA ILE A 203 30.42 -6.61 -11.31
C ILE A 203 29.80 -6.86 -9.94
N TYR A 204 30.26 -7.88 -9.22
CA TYR A 204 29.79 -8.20 -7.86
C TYR A 204 30.15 -7.10 -6.85
N ASP A 205 31.32 -6.47 -6.98
CA ASP A 205 31.77 -5.35 -6.14
C ASP A 205 31.19 -3.97 -6.54
N LEU A 206 30.30 -3.90 -7.55
CA LEU A 206 29.68 -2.63 -7.92
C LEU A 206 28.73 -2.16 -6.82
N ASN A 207 29.14 -1.12 -6.11
CA ASN A 207 28.27 -0.43 -5.18
C ASN A 207 27.28 0.43 -5.97
N LYS A 208 25.99 0.12 -5.83
CA LYS A 208 24.89 0.81 -6.50
C LYS A 208 23.98 1.48 -5.48
N LYS A 209 23.41 2.60 -5.88
CA LYS A 209 22.46 3.36 -5.09
C LYS A 209 21.14 3.45 -5.82
N PHE A 210 20.07 3.04 -5.15
CA PHE A 210 18.72 3.05 -5.69
C PHE A 210 17.81 3.89 -4.80
N ASP A 211 16.91 4.65 -5.44
CA ASP A 211 15.83 5.33 -4.74
C ASP A 211 14.51 4.61 -5.03
N LEU A 212 13.72 4.40 -3.98
CA LEU A 212 12.33 3.95 -4.04
C LEU A 212 11.42 5.18 -3.82
N TYR A 213 10.57 5.50 -4.78
CA TYR A 213 9.61 6.61 -4.70
C TYR A 213 8.34 6.29 -5.50
N PHE A 214 7.28 7.09 -5.37
CA PHE A 214 6.06 6.95 -6.18
C PHE A 214 5.85 8.16 -7.09
N ARG A 215 5.04 7.99 -8.15
CA ARG A 215 4.90 9.00 -9.20
C ARG A 215 3.71 9.95 -9.04
N LYS A 216 2.65 9.50 -8.38
CA LYS A 216 1.40 10.24 -8.19
C LYS A 216 0.78 9.86 -6.85
N ASN A 217 0.22 10.83 -6.15
CA ASN A 217 -0.58 10.54 -4.96
C ASN A 217 -1.81 9.68 -5.35
N PRO A 218 -2.24 8.75 -4.48
CA PRO A 218 -3.35 7.87 -4.77
C PRO A 218 -4.71 8.59 -4.57
N PHE A 219 -5.77 7.99 -5.12
CA PHE A 219 -7.16 8.39 -4.87
C PHE A 219 -7.50 9.85 -5.27
N GLY A 220 -6.75 10.41 -6.24
CA GLY A 220 -6.91 11.80 -6.66
C GLY A 220 -6.59 12.84 -5.57
N GLY A 221 -5.96 12.43 -4.46
CA GLY A 221 -5.50 13.32 -3.40
C GLY A 221 -4.14 13.95 -3.67
N GLU A 222 -3.63 14.71 -2.70
CA GLU A 222 -2.33 15.38 -2.81
C GLU A 222 -1.33 15.00 -1.72
N TYR A 223 -1.63 13.96 -0.96
CA TYR A 223 -0.73 13.41 0.06
C TYR A 223 -0.77 11.89 0.05
N THR A 224 0.30 11.29 0.55
CA THR A 224 0.41 9.85 0.82
C THR A 224 1.01 9.68 2.23
N ILE A 225 0.54 8.70 3.00
CA ILE A 225 1.15 8.31 4.28
C ILE A 225 2.16 7.21 4.01
N PHE A 226 3.42 7.45 4.37
CA PHE A 226 4.47 6.45 4.22
C PHE A 226 4.35 5.35 5.28
N ALA A 227 4.28 4.10 4.84
CA ALA A 227 4.23 2.92 5.68
C ALA A 227 4.90 1.70 5.04
N GLY A 228 5.25 0.70 5.87
CA GLY A 228 5.83 -0.58 5.48
C GLY A 228 7.33 -0.73 5.78
N LEU A 229 7.97 0.27 6.40
CA LEU A 229 9.41 0.27 6.67
C LEU A 229 9.80 -0.86 7.64
N GLU A 230 9.03 -1.05 8.72
CA GLU A 230 9.29 -2.12 9.69
C GLU A 230 9.40 -3.50 9.02
N GLU A 231 8.53 -3.81 8.07
CA GLU A 231 8.54 -5.11 7.39
C GLU A 231 9.75 -5.24 6.43
N CYS A 232 10.18 -4.14 5.79
CA CYS A 232 11.41 -4.13 5.01
C CYS A 232 12.64 -4.41 5.90
N ILE A 233 12.71 -3.82 7.09
CA ILE A 233 13.83 -4.04 8.02
C ILE A 233 13.82 -5.48 8.56
N LYS A 234 12.64 -6.02 8.91
CA LYS A 234 12.51 -7.43 9.30
C LYS A 234 12.90 -8.37 8.16
N PHE A 235 12.55 -8.05 6.92
CA PHE A 235 12.95 -8.82 5.75
C PHE A 235 14.48 -8.86 5.61
N LEU A 236 15.17 -7.72 5.73
CA LEU A 236 16.64 -7.69 5.70
C LEU A 236 17.28 -8.50 6.83
N ALA A 237 16.73 -8.39 8.05
CA ALA A 237 17.26 -9.09 9.21
C ALA A 237 17.14 -10.62 9.13
N ASN A 238 16.21 -11.13 8.33
CA ASN A 238 15.97 -12.56 8.14
C ASN A 238 16.30 -13.03 6.70
N PHE A 239 17.04 -12.22 5.95
CA PHE A 239 17.39 -12.55 4.57
C PHE A 239 18.46 -13.65 4.55
N THR A 240 18.04 -14.87 4.23
CA THR A 240 18.92 -16.02 4.04
C THR A 240 18.32 -16.94 2.98
N LEU A 241 19.14 -17.44 2.06
CA LEU A 241 18.74 -18.48 1.12
C LEU A 241 19.02 -19.86 1.73
N THR A 242 18.03 -20.74 1.71
CA THR A 242 18.18 -22.11 2.20
C THR A 242 18.83 -23.00 1.14
N ASP A 243 19.52 -24.06 1.57
CA ASP A 243 20.13 -25.02 0.63
C ASP A 243 19.10 -25.62 -0.33
N ALA A 244 17.87 -25.87 0.14
CA ALA A 244 16.78 -26.38 -0.69
C ALA A 244 16.35 -25.40 -1.79
N GLU A 245 16.34 -24.09 -1.52
CA GLU A 245 16.04 -23.06 -2.52
C GLU A 245 17.18 -22.93 -3.53
N ILE A 246 18.43 -23.04 -3.08
CA ILE A 246 19.61 -22.99 -3.95
C ILE A 246 19.67 -24.22 -4.86
N ASP A 247 19.39 -25.41 -4.32
CA ASP A 247 19.26 -26.64 -5.09
C ASP A 247 18.16 -26.52 -6.16
N PHE A 248 17.02 -25.93 -5.80
CA PHE A 248 15.95 -25.66 -6.75
C PHE A 248 16.38 -24.71 -7.87
N VAL A 249 17.12 -23.64 -7.57
CA VAL A 249 17.66 -22.72 -8.58
C VAL A 249 18.66 -23.43 -9.49
N ARG A 250 19.55 -24.25 -8.93
CA ARG A 250 20.51 -25.06 -9.70
C ARG A 250 19.81 -25.98 -10.68
N ASP A 251 18.77 -26.68 -10.22
CA ASP A 251 18.03 -27.64 -11.04
C ASP A 251 17.16 -26.94 -12.10
N SER A 252 16.73 -25.70 -11.84
CA SER A 252 15.90 -24.91 -12.74
C SER A 252 16.69 -24.16 -13.83
N LEU A 253 17.98 -23.87 -13.61
CA LEU A 253 18.82 -23.10 -14.52
C LEU A 253 19.84 -24.00 -15.24
N PRO A 254 19.65 -24.29 -16.55
CA PRO A 254 20.61 -25.10 -17.29
C PRO A 254 21.97 -24.39 -17.35
N GLY A 255 23.03 -25.08 -16.89
CA GLY A 255 24.39 -24.54 -16.85
C GLY A 255 24.74 -23.75 -15.59
N CYS A 256 23.98 -23.89 -14.50
CA CYS A 256 24.32 -23.32 -13.20
C CYS A 256 25.65 -23.90 -12.67
N GLU A 257 26.67 -23.05 -12.53
CA GLU A 257 27.98 -23.43 -11.97
C GLU A 257 27.91 -23.56 -10.44
N GLU A 258 28.58 -24.54 -9.84
CA GLU A 258 28.60 -24.69 -8.36
C GLU A 258 29.14 -23.44 -7.64
N ALA A 259 30.08 -22.73 -8.26
CA ALA A 259 30.59 -21.46 -7.74
C ALA A 259 29.50 -20.38 -7.60
N PHE A 260 28.46 -20.41 -8.45
CA PHE A 260 27.31 -19.52 -8.31
C PHE A 260 26.41 -19.96 -7.15
N CYS A 261 26.22 -21.26 -6.94
CA CYS A 261 25.52 -21.79 -5.77
C CYS A 261 26.23 -21.40 -4.47
N ASP A 262 27.56 -21.53 -4.41
CA ASP A 262 28.37 -21.09 -3.27
C ASP A 262 28.22 -19.58 -3.00
N TYR A 263 28.17 -18.78 -4.06
CA TYR A 263 27.89 -17.36 -3.95
C TYR A 263 26.50 -17.10 -3.33
N LEU A 264 25.45 -17.80 -3.80
CA LEU A 264 24.11 -17.67 -3.23
C LEU A 264 24.05 -18.07 -1.75
N ARG A 265 24.81 -19.10 -1.33
CA ARG A 265 24.92 -19.51 0.07
C ARG A 265 25.55 -18.42 0.95
N GLY A 266 26.49 -17.66 0.40
CA GLY A 266 27.15 -16.55 1.06
C GLY A 266 26.42 -15.21 0.98
N LEU A 267 25.28 -15.13 0.29
CA LEU A 267 24.53 -13.88 0.14
C LEU A 267 23.86 -13.48 1.47
N ASP A 268 24.15 -12.27 1.92
CA ASP A 268 23.48 -11.66 3.05
C ASP A 268 23.22 -10.15 2.80
N CYS A 269 22.65 -9.48 3.80
CA CYS A 269 22.38 -8.04 3.77
C CYS A 269 23.40 -7.22 4.59
N SER A 270 24.61 -7.74 4.79
CA SER A 270 25.63 -7.15 5.66
C SER A 270 26.33 -5.91 5.06
N ASP A 271 26.38 -5.81 3.74
CA ASP A 271 26.95 -4.67 3.01
C ASP A 271 25.86 -3.72 2.46
N ILE A 272 24.64 -3.81 2.99
CA ILE A 272 23.51 -2.99 2.59
C ILE A 272 23.31 -1.85 3.58
N GLU A 273 23.09 -0.64 3.05
CA GLU A 273 22.58 0.49 3.82
C GLU A 273 21.17 0.85 3.34
N VAL A 274 20.27 1.10 4.30
CA VAL A 274 18.91 1.59 4.02
C VAL A 274 18.66 2.88 4.78
N TYR A 275 18.40 3.92 4.01
CA TYR A 275 17.90 5.20 4.50
C TYR A 275 16.43 5.32 4.14
N ALA A 276 15.60 5.81 5.05
CA ALA A 276 14.17 5.94 4.81
C ALA A 276 13.60 7.20 5.46
N VAL A 277 12.46 7.66 4.93
CA VAL A 277 11.59 8.58 5.66
C VAL A 277 11.02 7.85 6.88
N SER A 278 10.87 8.53 8.01
CA SER A 278 10.24 7.91 9.18
C SER A 278 8.79 7.51 8.89
N GLU A 279 8.41 6.29 9.25
CA GLU A 279 7.08 5.72 9.04
C GLU A 279 5.99 6.59 9.70
N GLY A 280 4.81 6.67 9.08
CA GLY A 280 3.73 7.57 9.49
C GLY A 280 3.90 9.02 9.02
N SER A 281 4.93 9.32 8.23
CA SER A 281 5.09 10.66 7.64
C SER A 281 4.22 10.87 6.40
N VAL A 282 3.71 12.09 6.23
CA VAL A 282 3.14 12.57 4.97
C VAL A 282 4.28 12.71 3.96
N VAL A 283 4.16 12.09 2.80
CA VAL A 283 5.16 12.05 1.72
C VAL A 283 4.54 12.40 0.38
N PHE A 284 5.39 12.79 -0.58
CA PHE A 284 4.98 13.34 -1.86
C PHE A 284 5.67 12.65 -3.03
N PRO A 285 5.06 12.69 -4.23
CA PRO A 285 5.62 12.07 -5.42
C PRO A 285 7.06 12.52 -5.71
N LYS A 286 7.86 11.61 -6.30
CA LYS A 286 9.26 11.83 -6.73
C LYS A 286 10.27 12.07 -5.61
N VAL A 287 9.83 12.26 -4.38
CA VAL A 287 10.71 12.29 -3.21
C VAL A 287 11.11 10.85 -2.86
N PRO A 288 12.41 10.54 -2.71
CA PRO A 288 12.83 9.22 -2.24
C PRO A 288 12.19 8.90 -0.88
N LEU A 289 11.46 7.79 -0.83
CA LEU A 289 10.93 7.20 0.40
C LEU A 289 11.99 6.37 1.09
N LEU A 290 12.68 5.53 0.30
CA LEU A 290 13.86 4.79 0.71
C LEU A 290 15.00 5.09 -0.26
N ARG A 291 16.22 5.04 0.27
CA ARG A 291 17.44 4.85 -0.49
C ARG A 291 18.12 3.58 -0.01
N ILE A 292 18.52 2.75 -0.96
CA ILE A 292 19.23 1.50 -0.72
C ILE A 292 20.59 1.62 -1.40
N GLU A 293 21.66 1.39 -0.63
CA GLU A 293 23.04 1.42 -1.09
C GLU A 293 23.70 0.06 -0.81
N GLY A 294 24.53 -0.44 -1.71
CA GLY A 294 25.27 -1.69 -1.52
C GLY A 294 25.56 -2.46 -2.80
N PRO A 295 26.01 -3.73 -2.70
CA PRO A 295 26.34 -4.58 -3.84
C PRO A 295 25.13 -4.78 -4.76
N VAL A 296 25.35 -4.63 -6.07
CA VAL A 296 24.28 -4.71 -7.09
C VAL A 296 23.39 -5.95 -6.95
N ALA A 297 23.99 -7.12 -6.73
CA ALA A 297 23.25 -8.38 -6.74
C ALA A 297 22.22 -8.41 -5.62
N VAL A 298 22.61 -7.99 -4.42
CA VAL A 298 21.71 -7.95 -3.25
C VAL A 298 20.69 -6.84 -3.42
N VAL A 299 21.12 -5.60 -3.71
CA VAL A 299 20.19 -4.46 -3.84
C VAL A 299 19.13 -4.70 -4.92
N GLN A 300 19.49 -5.36 -6.01
CA GLN A 300 18.56 -5.69 -7.09
C GLN A 300 17.52 -6.75 -6.68
N LEU A 301 17.90 -7.72 -5.84
CA LEU A 301 16.96 -8.70 -5.27
C LEU A 301 15.96 -8.04 -4.30
N LEU A 302 16.35 -6.93 -3.66
CA LEU A 302 15.48 -6.17 -2.76
C LEU A 302 14.38 -5.37 -3.48
N GLU A 303 14.48 -5.13 -4.79
CA GLU A 303 13.52 -4.30 -5.54
C GLU A 303 12.08 -4.81 -5.38
N THR A 304 11.84 -6.07 -5.71
CA THR A 304 10.51 -6.68 -5.68
C THR A 304 9.88 -6.71 -4.28
N PRO A 305 10.55 -7.27 -3.23
CA PRO A 305 9.95 -7.31 -1.89
C PRO A 305 9.70 -5.92 -1.33
N PHE A 306 10.62 -4.96 -1.51
CA PHE A 306 10.43 -3.61 -0.98
C PHE A 306 9.30 -2.88 -1.70
N LEU A 307 9.19 -3.02 -3.02
CA LEU A 307 8.05 -2.48 -3.75
C LEU A 307 6.74 -3.07 -3.27
N ASN A 308 6.66 -4.38 -3.04
CA ASN A 308 5.44 -5.03 -2.56
C ASN A 308 5.03 -4.50 -1.17
N LEU A 309 5.96 -4.51 -0.21
CA LEU A 309 5.72 -4.11 1.17
C LEU A 309 5.31 -2.62 1.27
N ILE A 310 6.06 -1.73 0.61
CA ILE A 310 5.81 -0.28 0.69
C ILE A 310 4.56 0.13 -0.08
N ASN A 311 4.29 -0.44 -1.27
CA ASN A 311 3.11 -0.08 -2.06
C ASN A 311 1.83 -0.34 -1.25
N TYR A 312 1.67 -1.57 -0.74
CA TYR A 312 0.44 -1.96 -0.05
C TYR A 312 0.25 -1.17 1.24
N ALA A 313 1.28 -1.11 2.08
CA ALA A 313 1.22 -0.45 3.38
C ALA A 313 0.88 1.04 3.26
N SER A 314 1.61 1.77 2.40
CA SER A 314 1.40 3.21 2.21
C SER A 314 0.03 3.52 1.59
N LEU A 315 -0.45 2.67 0.69
CA LEU A 315 -1.75 2.83 0.06
C LEU A 315 -2.91 2.64 1.06
N VAL A 316 -2.87 1.57 1.86
CA VAL A 316 -3.89 1.30 2.90
C VAL A 316 -3.89 2.37 3.98
N ALA A 317 -2.71 2.77 4.47
CA ALA A 317 -2.58 3.85 5.45
C ALA A 317 -3.15 5.18 4.93
N THR A 318 -2.88 5.50 3.65
CA THR A 318 -3.44 6.70 3.01
C THR A 318 -4.96 6.61 2.86
N ASN A 319 -5.47 5.45 2.44
CA ASN A 319 -6.91 5.23 2.31
C ASN A 319 -7.62 5.38 3.66
N ALA A 320 -7.05 4.82 4.72
CA ALA A 320 -7.56 4.94 6.08
C ALA A 320 -7.57 6.40 6.58
N ALA A 321 -6.51 7.17 6.30
CA ALA A 321 -6.43 8.59 6.62
C ALA A 321 -7.51 9.42 5.92
N ARG A 322 -7.82 9.11 4.66
CA ARG A 322 -8.89 9.78 3.91
C ARG A 322 -10.27 9.48 4.48
N HIS A 323 -10.55 8.22 4.84
CA HIS A 323 -11.80 7.85 5.52
C HIS A 323 -11.93 8.55 6.88
N ARG A 324 -10.83 8.63 7.66
CA ARG A 324 -10.79 9.41 8.90
C ARG A 324 -11.10 10.88 8.67
N PHE A 325 -10.56 11.49 7.61
CA PHE A 325 -10.82 12.88 7.29
C PHE A 325 -12.31 13.16 7.06
N VAL A 326 -13.00 12.28 6.32
CA VAL A 326 -14.45 12.45 6.04
C VAL A 326 -15.32 12.09 7.23
N ALA A 327 -15.03 11.00 7.94
CA ALA A 327 -15.80 10.60 9.13
C ALA A 327 -15.68 11.61 10.28
N GLY A 328 -14.62 12.42 10.28
CA GLY A 328 -14.32 13.36 11.35
C GLY A 328 -13.65 12.72 12.56
N LYS A 329 -13.23 13.56 13.51
CA LYS A 329 -12.49 13.13 14.71
C LYS A 329 -13.38 12.53 15.80
N SER A 330 -14.67 12.86 15.80
CA SER A 330 -15.62 12.46 16.86
C SER A 330 -16.19 11.05 16.67
N LYS A 331 -16.22 10.55 15.43
CA LYS A 331 -16.80 9.25 15.11
C LYS A 331 -15.78 8.14 15.29
N LEU A 332 -16.24 6.99 15.77
CA LEU A 332 -15.41 5.80 15.91
C LEU A 332 -15.26 5.11 14.53
N LEU A 333 -14.04 4.77 14.14
CA LEU A 333 -13.77 4.02 12.91
C LEU A 333 -13.28 2.61 13.21
N LEU A 334 -13.96 1.62 12.62
CA LEU A 334 -13.71 0.20 12.82
C LEU A 334 -13.33 -0.47 11.49
N GLU A 335 -12.19 -1.16 11.48
CA GLU A 335 -11.73 -1.94 10.31
C GLU A 335 -12.40 -3.32 10.33
N PHE A 336 -13.23 -3.59 9.32
CA PHE A 336 -14.10 -4.77 9.19
C PHE A 336 -13.83 -5.60 7.91
N GLY A 337 -12.69 -5.34 7.25
CA GLY A 337 -12.32 -5.82 5.93
C GLY A 337 -11.58 -7.15 5.89
N ALA A 338 -11.18 -7.72 7.04
CA ALA A 338 -10.44 -9.00 7.13
C ALA A 338 -10.82 -10.06 6.08
N ARG A 339 -12.13 -10.33 5.94
CA ARG A 339 -12.70 -11.35 5.04
C ARG A 339 -12.53 -11.06 3.54
N ARG A 340 -12.09 -9.86 3.18
CA ARG A 340 -11.83 -9.39 1.81
C ARG A 340 -10.38 -8.94 1.62
N ALA A 341 -9.56 -8.94 2.68
CA ALA A 341 -8.15 -8.59 2.56
C ALA A 341 -7.44 -9.61 1.65
N GLN A 342 -6.46 -9.15 0.91
CA GLN A 342 -5.83 -9.92 -0.15
C GLN A 342 -4.65 -10.73 0.39
N GLY A 343 -4.71 -12.06 0.23
CA GLY A 343 -3.65 -12.98 0.66
C GLY A 343 -3.78 -13.44 2.12
N PRO A 344 -2.99 -14.46 2.52
CA PRO A 344 -3.07 -15.06 3.86
C PRO A 344 -2.72 -14.06 4.99
N ASP A 345 -1.71 -13.22 4.78
CA ASP A 345 -1.29 -12.19 5.75
C ASP A 345 -1.96 -10.83 5.53
N GLY A 346 -2.82 -10.74 4.51
CA GLY A 346 -3.40 -9.48 4.04
C GLY A 346 -4.17 -8.77 5.13
N ALA A 347 -4.94 -9.50 5.94
CA ALA A 347 -5.77 -8.90 6.98
C ALA A 347 -4.98 -8.44 8.22
N ILE A 348 -3.86 -9.10 8.55
CA ILE A 348 -2.96 -8.65 9.63
C ILE A 348 -2.33 -7.31 9.23
N SER A 349 -1.77 -7.26 8.02
CA SER A 349 -1.17 -6.07 7.44
C SER A 349 -2.19 -4.95 7.28
N ALA A 350 -3.38 -5.25 6.75
CA ALA A 350 -4.47 -4.28 6.61
C ALA A 350 -4.84 -3.64 7.95
N SER A 351 -5.03 -4.45 8.99
CA SER A 351 -5.39 -3.96 10.33
C SER A 351 -4.33 -3.00 10.87
N LYS A 352 -3.04 -3.35 10.75
CA LYS A 352 -1.90 -2.51 11.17
C LYS A 352 -1.93 -1.14 10.50
N TYR A 353 -2.03 -1.12 9.16
CA TYR A 353 -1.93 0.11 8.39
C TYR A 353 -3.22 0.94 8.42
N CYS A 354 -4.39 0.32 8.59
CA CYS A 354 -5.64 1.04 8.86
C CYS A 354 -5.58 1.77 10.21
N TYR A 355 -5.08 1.09 11.25
CA TYR A 355 -4.90 1.69 12.58
C TYR A 355 -3.90 2.85 12.54
N LEU A 356 -2.77 2.68 11.83
CA LEU A 356 -1.79 3.74 11.59
C LEU A 356 -2.41 4.96 10.91
N GLY A 357 -3.21 4.72 9.86
CA GLY A 357 -3.89 5.77 9.09
C GLY A 357 -5.02 6.48 9.84
N GLY A 358 -5.47 5.95 10.99
CA GLY A 358 -6.40 6.66 11.89
C GLY A 358 -7.67 5.91 12.28
N PHE A 359 -7.81 4.62 11.93
CA PHE A 359 -8.90 3.79 12.45
C PHE A 359 -8.66 3.41 13.91
N ASP A 360 -9.71 3.29 14.72
CA ASP A 360 -9.59 3.19 16.18
C ASP A 360 -9.46 1.76 16.69
N ALA A 361 -10.06 0.81 15.96
CA ALA A 361 -10.07 -0.60 16.33
C ALA A 361 -10.24 -1.48 15.09
N THR A 362 -9.89 -2.76 15.26
CA THR A 362 -10.16 -3.81 14.27
C THR A 362 -11.19 -4.80 14.82
N ARG A 363 -11.83 -5.56 13.92
CA ARG A 363 -12.89 -6.50 14.27
C ARG A 363 -12.45 -7.57 15.28
N HIS A 364 -13.23 -7.75 16.34
CA HIS A 364 -13.15 -8.92 17.23
C HIS A 364 -13.86 -10.13 16.59
N VAL A 365 -13.18 -11.28 16.48
CA VAL A 365 -13.70 -12.48 15.78
C VAL A 365 -14.39 -13.48 16.73
N LEU A 366 -14.38 -13.24 18.04
CA LEU A 366 -14.80 -14.24 19.04
C LEU A 366 -16.27 -14.70 18.92
N VAL A 367 -17.13 -13.97 18.19
CA VAL A 367 -18.52 -14.41 17.99
C VAL A 367 -18.65 -15.49 16.91
N LEU A 368 -17.73 -15.60 15.95
CA LEU A 368 -17.71 -16.74 15.03
C LEU A 368 -17.34 -18.03 15.77
N LEU A 369 -16.49 -17.91 16.80
CA LEU A 369 -16.04 -19.01 17.66
C LEU A 369 -17.17 -19.59 18.51
N LEU A 370 -18.10 -18.77 19.00
CA LEU A 370 -19.25 -19.28 19.78
C LEU A 370 -20.26 -20.02 18.91
N SER A 371 -20.51 -19.57 17.67
CA SER A 371 -21.35 -20.34 16.73
C SER A 371 -20.78 -21.73 16.46
N VAL A 372 -19.46 -21.91 16.46
CA VAL A 372 -18.80 -23.21 16.23
C VAL A 372 -18.68 -24.02 17.52
N CYS A 373 -18.31 -23.40 18.65
CA CYS A 373 -18.13 -24.09 19.94
C CYS A 373 -19.45 -24.53 20.58
N LEU A 374 -20.57 -23.83 20.34
CA LEU A 374 -21.89 -24.31 20.76
C LEU A 374 -22.39 -25.49 19.91
N LEU A 375 -21.88 -25.66 18.68
CA LEU A 375 -22.22 -26.78 17.80
C LEU A 375 -21.25 -27.98 17.91
N PHE A 376 -20.02 -27.77 18.38
CA PHE A 376 -18.99 -28.81 18.50
C PHE A 376 -18.29 -28.74 19.87
N MET A 377 -18.82 -29.48 20.84
CA MET A 377 -18.28 -29.56 22.21
C MET A 377 -16.99 -30.38 22.38
N GLU A 378 -16.32 -30.85 21.32
CA GLU A 378 -15.13 -31.68 21.47
C GLU A 378 -14.12 -31.45 20.35
N THR A 379 -13.17 -30.51 20.51
CA THR A 379 -11.76 -30.67 20.07
C THR A 379 -10.92 -29.41 20.32
N MET A 380 -9.83 -29.57 21.05
CA MET A 380 -8.77 -28.56 21.27
C MET A 380 -8.07 -28.08 19.98
N PHE A 381 -8.31 -28.77 18.85
CA PHE A 381 -7.68 -28.51 17.55
C PHE A 381 -8.25 -27.25 16.85
N VAL A 382 -9.50 -26.89 17.11
CA VAL A 382 -10.15 -25.70 16.52
C VAL A 382 -9.54 -24.42 17.08
N TYR A 383 -9.18 -24.39 18.36
CA TYR A 383 -8.60 -23.23 19.03
C TYR A 383 -7.23 -22.82 18.47
N LEU A 384 -6.38 -23.79 18.08
CA LEU A 384 -5.03 -23.53 17.59
C LEU A 384 -5.01 -23.08 16.11
N LEU A 385 -5.89 -23.66 15.28
CA LEU A 385 -6.06 -23.25 13.88
C LEU A 385 -6.69 -21.84 13.78
N PHE A 386 -7.61 -21.48 14.68
CA PHE A 386 -8.29 -20.19 14.60
C PHE A 386 -7.44 -18.99 15.04
N PHE A 387 -6.53 -19.18 16.01
CA PHE A 387 -5.56 -18.14 16.39
C PHE A 387 -4.53 -17.86 15.31
N CYS A 388 -4.21 -18.85 14.46
CA CYS A 388 -3.30 -18.68 13.33
C CYS A 388 -3.97 -18.11 12.07
N TYR A 389 -5.29 -18.30 11.86
CA TYR A 389 -5.96 -17.92 10.61
C TYR A 389 -7.01 -16.79 10.74
N CYS A 390 -7.40 -16.37 11.95
CA CYS A 390 -8.21 -15.16 12.17
C CYS A 390 -7.33 -13.93 12.44
N SER A 391 -6.79 -13.42 11.34
CA SER A 391 -5.91 -12.25 11.20
C SER A 391 -6.20 -11.02 12.07
N ASN A 392 -7.45 -10.62 12.33
CA ASN A 392 -7.69 -9.37 13.09
C ASN A 392 -7.40 -9.52 14.58
N VAL A 393 -7.69 -10.68 15.18
CA VAL A 393 -7.30 -10.96 16.58
C VAL A 393 -5.78 -11.13 16.68
N ALA A 394 -5.17 -11.77 15.68
CA ALA A 394 -3.71 -11.86 15.58
C ALA A 394 -3.08 -10.47 15.48
N ALA A 395 -3.63 -9.57 14.67
CA ALA A 395 -3.18 -8.17 14.58
C ALA A 395 -3.34 -7.42 15.91
N GLY A 396 -4.47 -7.60 16.60
CA GLY A 396 -4.69 -7.04 17.93
C GLY A 396 -3.64 -7.50 18.94
N ARG A 397 -3.29 -8.80 18.91
CA ARG A 397 -2.25 -9.38 19.78
C ARG A 397 -0.84 -8.90 19.43
N LEU A 398 -0.50 -8.88 18.13
CA LEU A 398 0.84 -8.54 17.65
C LEU A 398 1.15 -7.05 17.80
N PHE A 399 0.16 -6.18 17.58
CA PHE A 399 0.36 -4.73 17.49
C PHE A 399 -0.33 -3.94 18.60
N GLY A 400 -1.06 -4.59 19.51
CA GLY A 400 -1.82 -3.92 20.57
C GLY A 400 -3.01 -3.11 20.06
N ILE A 401 -3.54 -3.47 18.88
CA ILE A 401 -4.69 -2.77 18.28
C ILE A 401 -5.96 -3.16 19.05
N PRO A 402 -6.78 -2.19 19.51
CA PRO A 402 -8.03 -2.48 20.18
C PRO A 402 -8.95 -3.35 19.31
N LEU A 403 -9.55 -4.37 19.93
CA LEU A 403 -10.51 -5.24 19.27
C LEU A 403 -11.92 -4.81 19.63
N ARG A 404 -12.76 -4.57 18.62
CA ARG A 404 -14.19 -4.26 18.78
C ARG A 404 -15.00 -5.03 17.75
N GLY A 405 -16.13 -5.60 18.13
CA GLY A 405 -16.93 -6.41 17.21
C GLY A 405 -18.29 -6.76 17.79
N THR A 406 -19.14 -7.28 16.92
CA THR A 406 -20.53 -7.67 17.21
C THR A 406 -20.74 -9.10 16.71
N HIS A 407 -21.94 -9.64 16.90
CA HIS A 407 -22.34 -10.88 16.23
C HIS A 407 -22.67 -10.67 14.74
N SER A 408 -22.84 -11.77 14.00
CA SER A 408 -23.16 -11.80 12.56
C SER A 408 -24.62 -12.18 12.32
N HIS A 409 -25.11 -11.99 11.08
CA HIS A 409 -26.45 -12.47 10.70
C HIS A 409 -26.60 -13.98 10.86
N ALA A 410 -25.55 -14.75 10.54
CA ALA A 410 -25.56 -16.22 10.69
C ALA A 410 -25.82 -16.66 12.14
N PHE A 411 -25.30 -15.90 13.13
CA PHE A 411 -25.59 -16.14 14.54
C PHE A 411 -27.05 -15.80 14.88
N VAL A 412 -27.61 -14.72 14.34
CA VAL A 412 -29.03 -14.38 14.60
C VAL A 412 -29.96 -15.43 14.00
N SER A 413 -29.67 -15.86 12.77
CA SER A 413 -30.50 -16.84 12.04
C SER A 413 -30.35 -18.29 12.52
N SER A 414 -29.40 -18.59 13.42
CA SER A 414 -29.22 -19.96 13.93
C SER A 414 -30.19 -20.34 15.05
N PHE A 415 -30.91 -19.37 15.61
CA PHE A 415 -31.89 -19.61 16.67
C PHE A 415 -33.29 -19.79 16.08
N MET A 416 -34.13 -20.61 16.72
CA MET A 416 -35.53 -20.78 16.34
C MET A 416 -36.49 -20.20 17.37
N SER A 417 -36.19 -20.35 18.67
CA SER A 417 -37.01 -19.82 19.77
C SER A 417 -36.21 -19.60 21.04
N LEU A 418 -36.85 -18.97 22.04
CA LEU A 418 -36.27 -18.78 23.38
C LEU A 418 -36.10 -20.10 24.16
N ASP A 419 -36.73 -21.18 23.73
CA ASP A 419 -36.65 -22.49 24.40
C ASP A 419 -35.31 -23.18 24.18
N GLU A 420 -34.54 -22.76 23.17
CA GLU A 420 -33.19 -23.23 22.89
C GLU A 420 -32.15 -22.71 23.91
N ILE A 421 -32.50 -21.69 24.69
CA ILE A 421 -31.63 -21.13 25.73
C ILE A 421 -31.71 -22.03 26.97
N VAL A 422 -30.70 -22.89 27.13
CA VAL A 422 -30.62 -23.86 28.23
C VAL A 422 -30.25 -23.19 29.55
N ASP A 423 -29.16 -22.41 29.56
CA ASP A 423 -28.73 -21.65 30.73
C ASP A 423 -29.31 -20.24 30.66
N LYS A 424 -30.20 -19.92 31.60
CA LYS A 424 -30.94 -18.65 31.66
C LYS A 424 -30.46 -17.77 32.81
N ALA A 425 -29.52 -18.25 33.61
CA ALA A 425 -29.07 -17.53 34.78
C ALA A 425 -28.08 -16.42 34.39
N LEU A 426 -28.32 -15.20 34.86
CA LEU A 426 -27.39 -14.09 34.70
C LEU A 426 -27.08 -13.44 36.04
N ARG A 427 -25.80 -13.45 36.41
CA ARG A 427 -25.32 -12.78 37.61
C ARG A 427 -25.29 -11.27 37.41
N SER A 428 -25.70 -10.50 38.41
CA SER A 428 -25.62 -9.04 38.40
C SER A 428 -24.19 -8.53 38.22
N SER A 429 -24.07 -7.32 37.69
CA SER A 429 -22.77 -6.65 37.46
C SER A 429 -21.93 -6.48 38.74
N ASP A 430 -22.57 -6.32 39.90
CA ASP A 430 -21.90 -6.23 41.21
C ASP A 430 -21.60 -7.59 41.84
N GLY A 431 -22.03 -8.68 41.18
CA GLY A 431 -21.83 -10.05 41.60
C GLY A 431 -22.67 -10.47 42.82
N LYS A 432 -23.57 -9.64 43.33
CA LYS A 432 -24.30 -9.93 44.58
C LYS A 432 -25.57 -10.76 44.37
N THR A 433 -26.24 -10.60 43.24
CA THR A 433 -27.49 -11.30 42.94
C THR A 433 -27.37 -12.07 41.63
N THR A 434 -28.20 -13.10 41.49
CA THR A 434 -28.34 -13.85 40.24
C THR A 434 -29.80 -13.80 39.83
N CYS A 435 -30.04 -13.38 38.60
CA CYS A 435 -31.33 -13.55 37.94
C CYS A 435 -31.36 -14.98 37.40
N GLU A 436 -32.14 -15.87 38.02
CA GLU A 436 -32.23 -17.28 37.62
C GLU A 436 -32.89 -17.46 36.24
N ASP A 437 -33.71 -16.50 35.81
CA ASP A 437 -34.40 -16.53 34.52
C ASP A 437 -34.36 -15.17 33.82
N PHE A 438 -33.23 -14.90 33.18
CA PHE A 438 -33.03 -13.69 32.37
C PHE A 438 -33.96 -13.65 31.16
N VAL A 439 -34.37 -14.80 30.61
CA VAL A 439 -35.27 -14.88 29.47
C VAL A 439 -36.64 -14.29 29.82
N SER A 440 -37.20 -14.69 30.96
CA SER A 440 -38.47 -14.13 31.46
C SER A 440 -38.37 -12.63 31.75
N LEU A 441 -37.21 -12.16 32.23
CA LEU A 441 -36.95 -10.73 32.44
C LEU A 441 -36.97 -9.94 31.12
N VAL A 442 -36.32 -10.47 30.07
CA VAL A 442 -36.32 -9.88 28.72
C VAL A 442 -37.74 -9.81 28.16
N GLN A 443 -38.53 -10.88 28.28
CA GLN A 443 -39.92 -10.91 27.83
C GLN A 443 -40.78 -9.87 28.57
N THR A 444 -40.55 -9.71 29.88
CA THR A 444 -41.21 -8.68 30.69
C THR A 444 -40.85 -7.28 30.22
N CYS A 445 -39.57 -7.02 29.91
CA CYS A 445 -39.12 -5.75 29.37
C CYS A 445 -39.70 -5.46 27.98
N LEU A 446 -39.80 -6.47 27.11
CA LEU A 446 -40.46 -6.32 25.80
C LEU A 446 -41.93 -5.93 25.95
N ALA A 447 -42.65 -6.60 26.86
CA ALA A 447 -44.05 -6.26 27.15
C ALA A 447 -44.20 -4.84 27.72
N LYS A 448 -43.24 -4.37 28.55
CA LYS A 448 -43.22 -2.97 29.03
C LYS A 448 -43.11 -1.99 27.87
N ILE A 449 -42.24 -2.25 26.88
CA ILE A 449 -42.09 -1.40 25.69
C ILE A 449 -43.37 -1.43 24.83
N GLN A 450 -43.94 -2.60 24.60
CA GLN A 450 -45.16 -2.77 23.78
C GLN A 450 -46.37 -2.01 24.35
N ASN A 451 -46.51 -2.01 25.67
CA ASN A 451 -47.62 -1.34 26.37
C ASN A 451 -47.39 0.16 26.58
N SER A 452 -46.26 0.70 26.11
CA SER A 452 -45.87 2.09 26.34
C SER A 452 -46.58 3.05 25.39
N SER A 453 -47.16 4.13 25.91
CA SER A 453 -48.06 5.00 25.14
C SER A 453 -47.39 5.68 23.94
N SER A 454 -46.13 6.13 24.06
CA SER A 454 -45.41 6.84 23.00
C SER A 454 -44.72 5.93 21.98
N LEU A 455 -44.51 4.66 22.35
CA LEU A 455 -43.93 3.63 21.48
C LEU A 455 -44.99 2.67 20.91
N SER A 456 -46.23 2.77 21.40
CA SER A 456 -47.37 1.98 20.93
C SER A 456 -47.67 2.24 19.45
N GLY A 457 -47.95 1.18 18.70
CA GLY A 457 -48.26 1.25 17.26
C GLY A 457 -47.05 1.26 16.32
N ILE A 458 -45.81 1.34 16.83
CA ILE A 458 -44.59 1.19 16.01
C ILE A 458 -44.39 -0.27 15.59
N PHE A 459 -44.67 -1.21 16.50
CA PHE A 459 -44.58 -2.64 16.27
C PHE A 459 -45.66 -3.38 17.06
N SER A 460 -46.07 -4.57 16.58
CA SER A 460 -47.02 -5.45 17.26
C SER A 460 -46.28 -6.65 17.87
N GLU A 461 -45.77 -7.53 17.01
CA GLU A 461 -44.97 -8.69 17.38
C GLU A 461 -43.57 -8.57 16.76
N THR A 462 -42.56 -8.95 17.54
CA THR A 462 -41.17 -9.01 17.08
C THR A 462 -40.80 -10.45 16.73
N ASN A 463 -39.71 -10.63 15.99
CA ASN A 463 -39.21 -11.96 15.69
C ASN A 463 -38.63 -12.62 16.97
N LYS A 464 -39.17 -13.79 17.34
CA LYS A 464 -38.76 -14.56 18.52
C LYS A 464 -37.37 -15.18 18.40
N SER A 465 -36.94 -15.59 17.20
CA SER A 465 -35.59 -16.11 17.00
C SER A 465 -34.55 -15.03 17.20
N GLU A 466 -34.81 -13.83 16.69
CA GLU A 466 -33.94 -12.68 16.85
C GLU A 466 -33.81 -12.27 18.33
N LEU A 467 -34.92 -12.25 19.06
CA LEU A 467 -34.93 -12.01 20.50
C LEU A 467 -34.12 -13.08 21.25
N ALA A 468 -34.25 -14.35 20.86
CA ALA A 468 -33.48 -15.46 21.45
C ALA A 468 -31.99 -15.31 21.20
N ALA A 469 -31.59 -14.96 19.97
CA ALA A 469 -30.20 -14.70 19.63
C ALA A 469 -29.62 -13.55 20.46
N PHE A 470 -30.35 -12.43 20.58
CA PHE A 470 -29.88 -11.28 21.38
C PHE A 470 -29.78 -11.62 22.86
N THR A 471 -30.76 -12.35 23.40
CA THR A 471 -30.75 -12.80 24.81
C THR A 471 -29.58 -13.74 25.08
N SER A 472 -29.35 -14.71 24.20
CA SER A 472 -28.20 -15.61 24.28
C SER A 472 -26.87 -14.86 24.21
N TYR A 473 -26.77 -13.86 23.33
CA TYR A 473 -25.57 -13.02 23.22
C TYR A 473 -25.34 -12.18 24.49
N ALA A 474 -26.40 -11.62 25.07
CA ALA A 474 -26.34 -10.86 26.31
C ALA A 474 -25.96 -11.72 27.52
N LEU A 475 -26.42 -12.97 27.58
CA LEU A 475 -26.02 -13.93 28.62
C LEU A 475 -24.51 -14.21 28.56
N ALA A 476 -23.95 -14.38 27.37
CA ALA A 476 -22.52 -14.61 27.18
C ALA A 476 -21.66 -13.35 27.39
N PHE A 477 -22.16 -12.17 26.98
CA PHE A 477 -21.41 -10.91 26.98
C PHE A 477 -22.21 -9.73 27.55
N PRO A 478 -22.62 -9.78 28.83
CA PRO A 478 -23.56 -8.80 29.39
C PRO A 478 -23.00 -7.38 29.43
N SER A 479 -21.67 -7.22 29.57
CA SER A 479 -21.00 -5.91 29.57
C SER A 479 -20.62 -5.39 28.18
N ALA A 480 -20.77 -6.19 27.12
CA ALA A 480 -20.34 -5.86 25.76
C ALA A 480 -21.46 -6.07 24.72
N PHE A 481 -22.71 -6.08 25.17
CA PHE A 481 -23.87 -6.36 24.33
C PHE A 481 -24.08 -5.29 23.25
N LEU A 482 -23.79 -5.65 21.99
CA LEU A 482 -24.06 -4.84 20.81
C LEU A 482 -24.79 -5.69 19.78
N ALA A 483 -26.02 -5.30 19.42
CA ALA A 483 -26.91 -6.12 18.60
C ALA A 483 -26.90 -5.73 17.11
N LEU A 484 -26.88 -6.73 16.23
CA LEU A 484 -27.13 -6.57 14.78
C LEU A 484 -28.64 -6.62 14.52
N VAL A 485 -29.24 -5.49 14.20
CA VAL A 485 -30.70 -5.30 14.28
C VAL A 485 -31.45 -5.40 12.94
N ASP A 486 -30.75 -5.63 11.84
CA ASP A 486 -31.31 -5.61 10.49
C ASP A 486 -31.38 -7.00 9.85
N THR A 487 -31.50 -8.06 10.67
CA THR A 487 -31.64 -9.43 10.14
C THR A 487 -33.02 -9.68 9.53
N TYR A 488 -34.08 -9.16 10.16
CA TYR A 488 -35.46 -9.33 9.68
C TYR A 488 -36.13 -7.99 9.37
N ASP A 489 -36.28 -7.12 10.36
CA ASP A 489 -36.81 -5.76 10.20
C ASP A 489 -36.26 -4.88 11.33
N VAL A 490 -35.63 -3.77 10.96
CA VAL A 490 -34.94 -2.87 11.91
C VAL A 490 -35.91 -2.26 12.91
N MET A 491 -37.01 -1.67 12.45
CA MET A 491 -37.91 -0.87 13.30
C MET A 491 -38.96 -1.73 13.98
N LYS A 492 -39.42 -2.80 13.33
CA LYS A 492 -40.50 -3.65 13.83
C LYS A 492 -40.01 -4.81 14.68
N SER A 493 -38.75 -5.20 14.56
CA SER A 493 -38.20 -6.38 15.27
C SER A 493 -36.89 -6.07 15.99
N GLY A 494 -35.85 -5.68 15.25
CA GLY A 494 -34.49 -5.60 15.79
C GLY A 494 -34.31 -4.54 16.88
N ILE A 495 -34.75 -3.30 16.64
CA ILE A 495 -34.66 -2.23 17.65
C ILE A 495 -35.50 -2.53 18.90
N PRO A 496 -36.79 -2.93 18.77
CA PRO A 496 -37.57 -3.37 19.93
C PRO A 496 -36.94 -4.52 20.72
N ASN A 497 -36.45 -5.55 20.04
CA ASN A 497 -35.78 -6.70 20.66
C ASN A 497 -34.50 -6.29 21.38
N PHE A 498 -33.67 -5.45 20.75
CA PHE A 498 -32.48 -4.88 21.38
C PHE A 498 -32.84 -4.10 22.64
N CYS A 499 -33.86 -3.23 22.58
CA CYS A 499 -34.27 -2.43 23.72
C CYS A 499 -34.74 -3.30 24.89
N ALA A 500 -35.52 -4.35 24.61
CA ALA A 500 -35.96 -5.30 25.64
C ALA A 500 -34.78 -5.95 26.38
N VAL A 501 -33.79 -6.43 25.64
CA VAL A 501 -32.57 -7.05 26.22
C VAL A 501 -31.71 -6.02 26.94
N ALA A 502 -31.54 -4.83 26.38
CA ALA A 502 -30.76 -3.75 26.98
C ALA A 502 -31.36 -3.26 28.31
N LEU A 503 -32.70 -3.17 28.40
CA LEU A 503 -33.39 -2.83 29.64
C LEU A 503 -33.23 -3.93 30.70
N ALA A 504 -33.38 -5.20 30.32
CA ALA A 504 -33.17 -6.33 31.23
C ALA A 504 -31.73 -6.35 31.78
N LEU A 505 -30.73 -6.07 30.93
CA LEU A 505 -29.34 -5.89 31.35
C LEU A 505 -29.17 -4.73 32.33
N ASN A 506 -29.84 -3.60 32.08
CA ASN A 506 -29.81 -2.43 32.95
C ASN A 506 -30.42 -2.70 34.34
N GLU A 507 -31.49 -3.50 34.44
CA GLU A 507 -32.05 -3.94 35.73
C GLU A 507 -31.04 -4.77 36.56
N LEU A 508 -30.06 -5.42 35.91
CA LEU A 508 -28.97 -6.16 36.55
C LEU A 508 -27.66 -5.34 36.69
N GLY A 509 -27.72 -4.04 36.38
CA GLY A 509 -26.61 -3.09 36.48
C GLY A 509 -25.59 -3.16 35.34
N TYR A 510 -25.87 -3.90 34.28
CA TYR A 510 -25.06 -3.87 33.06
C TYR A 510 -25.49 -2.75 32.14
N LYS A 511 -24.54 -2.24 31.33
CA LYS A 511 -24.82 -1.25 30.30
C LYS A 511 -24.60 -1.88 28.93
N ALA A 512 -25.68 -1.97 28.14
CA ALA A 512 -25.59 -2.32 26.73
C ALA A 512 -24.71 -1.31 25.97
N VAL A 513 -24.05 -1.76 24.91
CA VAL A 513 -23.16 -0.93 24.10
C VAL A 513 -23.95 -0.18 23.03
N GLY A 514 -24.83 -0.88 22.29
CA GLY A 514 -25.61 -0.26 21.22
C GLY A 514 -26.06 -1.22 20.12
N ILE A 515 -26.29 -0.67 18.92
CA ILE A 515 -26.77 -1.43 17.76
C ILE A 515 -25.82 -1.33 16.56
N ARG A 516 -25.95 -2.28 15.63
CA ARG A 516 -25.32 -2.26 14.30
C ARG A 516 -26.39 -2.33 13.21
N LEU A 517 -26.32 -1.40 12.26
CA LEU A 517 -27.07 -1.38 11.01
C LEU A 517 -26.11 -1.81 9.88
N ASP A 518 -26.48 -2.81 9.08
CA ASP A 518 -25.67 -3.37 7.97
C ASP A 518 -26.40 -3.31 6.61
N SER A 519 -27.53 -2.59 6.53
CA SER A 519 -28.35 -2.47 5.33
C SER A 519 -29.38 -1.33 5.44
N GLY A 520 -30.06 -1.02 4.33
CA GLY A 520 -31.09 0.02 4.24
C GLY A 520 -30.54 1.45 4.14
N ASP A 521 -31.43 2.44 4.27
CA ASP A 521 -31.05 3.86 4.35
C ASP A 521 -30.49 4.17 5.74
N LEU A 522 -29.16 4.17 5.85
CA LEU A 522 -28.45 4.33 7.12
C LEU A 522 -28.70 5.70 7.78
N ALA A 523 -28.92 6.77 7.01
CA ALA A 523 -29.20 8.09 7.55
C ALA A 523 -30.59 8.12 8.21
N TYR A 524 -31.60 7.64 7.48
CA TYR A 524 -32.96 7.53 8.00
C TYR A 524 -33.04 6.58 9.19
N LEU A 525 -32.53 5.36 9.04
CA LEU A 525 -32.63 4.31 10.08
C LEU A 525 -31.88 4.69 11.35
N SER A 526 -30.70 5.34 11.26
CA SER A 526 -30.00 5.82 12.46
C SER A 526 -30.80 6.89 13.20
N THR A 527 -31.45 7.79 12.46
CA THR A 527 -32.28 8.86 13.03
C THR A 527 -33.53 8.29 13.72
N GLU A 528 -34.22 7.35 13.09
CA GLU A 528 -35.38 6.68 13.68
C GLU A 528 -35.00 5.82 14.88
N ALA A 529 -33.86 5.11 14.84
CA ALA A 529 -33.33 4.38 15.98
C ALA A 529 -33.04 5.30 17.17
N ARG A 530 -32.41 6.47 16.92
CA ARG A 530 -32.14 7.46 17.97
C ARG A 530 -33.43 7.99 18.58
N LYS A 531 -34.45 8.31 17.77
CA LYS A 531 -35.77 8.73 18.27
C LYS A 531 -36.40 7.66 19.15
N PHE A 532 -36.33 6.39 18.74
CA PHE A 532 -36.85 5.27 19.52
C PHE A 532 -36.13 5.16 20.88
N PHE A 533 -34.79 5.25 20.90
CA PHE A 533 -34.01 5.22 22.14
C PHE A 533 -34.35 6.38 23.08
N CYS A 534 -34.50 7.60 22.56
CA CYS A 534 -34.93 8.76 23.35
C CYS A 534 -36.36 8.59 23.89
N GLY A 535 -37.25 7.92 23.14
CA GLY A 535 -38.59 7.55 23.60
C GLY A 535 -38.54 6.59 24.79
N VAL A 536 -37.74 5.53 24.69
CA VAL A 536 -37.51 4.56 25.77
C VAL A 536 -36.91 5.23 27.01
N GLU A 537 -35.89 6.08 26.85
CA GLU A 537 -35.27 6.84 27.96
C GLU A 537 -36.30 7.65 28.73
N ARG A 538 -37.18 8.37 28.02
CA ARG A 538 -38.21 9.22 28.61
C ARG A 538 -39.32 8.44 29.30
N GLU A 539 -39.83 7.37 28.67
CA GLU A 539 -40.98 6.64 29.20
C GLU A 539 -40.62 5.69 30.34
N LEU A 540 -39.44 5.07 30.27
CA LEU A 540 -38.99 4.10 31.27
C LEU A 540 -37.99 4.70 32.27
N ASN A 541 -37.66 5.99 32.15
CA ASN A 541 -36.76 6.74 33.02
C ASN A 541 -35.39 6.05 33.19
N VAL A 542 -34.80 5.61 32.07
CA VAL A 542 -33.49 4.95 32.03
C VAL A 542 -32.46 5.92 31.44
N PRO A 543 -31.66 6.60 32.29
CA PRO A 543 -30.78 7.67 31.84
C PRO A 543 -29.69 7.16 30.89
N ASP A 544 -29.28 8.03 29.95
CA ASP A 544 -28.29 7.77 28.90
C ASP A 544 -28.70 6.71 27.86
N PHE A 545 -29.91 6.16 27.91
CA PHE A 545 -30.39 5.19 26.92
C PHE A 545 -30.54 5.81 25.53
N GLY A 546 -30.92 7.08 25.42
CA GLY A 546 -30.96 7.83 24.17
C GLY A 546 -29.59 8.01 23.51
N LYS A 547 -28.49 7.83 24.25
CA LYS A 547 -27.10 7.99 23.77
C LYS A 547 -26.42 6.66 23.44
N MET A 548 -27.15 5.56 23.33
CA MET A 548 -26.61 4.25 22.94
C MET A 548 -25.92 4.32 21.58
N ILE A 549 -24.80 3.60 21.41
CA ILE A 549 -23.97 3.72 20.20
C ILE A 549 -24.71 3.15 19.00
N ILE A 550 -24.79 3.91 17.91
CA ILE A 550 -25.27 3.42 16.62
C ILE A 550 -24.06 3.19 15.70
N THR A 551 -23.80 1.93 15.37
CA THR A 551 -22.76 1.55 14.42
C THR A 551 -23.37 1.30 13.05
N ALA A 552 -22.84 1.89 11.99
CA ALA A 552 -23.22 1.58 10.62
C ALA A 552 -22.10 0.82 9.91
N SER A 553 -22.44 -0.26 9.23
CA SER A 553 -21.63 -0.92 8.22
C SER A 553 -22.49 -1.12 6.96
N ASN A 554 -21.86 -1.44 5.82
CA ASN A 554 -22.43 -1.82 4.51
C ASN A 554 -21.79 -1.03 3.37
N ASP A 555 -20.80 -1.63 2.70
CA ASP A 555 -20.11 -1.07 1.53
C ASP A 555 -19.75 0.43 1.62
N LEU A 556 -19.45 0.89 2.83
CA LEU A 556 -19.04 2.25 3.12
C LEU A 556 -17.73 2.57 2.42
N ASN A 557 -17.62 3.80 1.91
CA ASN A 557 -16.44 4.38 1.31
C ASN A 557 -16.41 5.90 1.61
N GLU A 558 -15.40 6.60 1.11
CA GLU A 558 -15.26 8.04 1.35
C GLU A 558 -16.47 8.87 0.87
N GLU A 559 -17.05 8.53 -0.28
CA GLU A 559 -18.18 9.26 -0.88
C GLU A 559 -19.49 8.99 -0.14
N THR A 560 -19.74 7.74 0.26
CA THR A 560 -20.96 7.38 0.98
C THR A 560 -20.96 7.94 2.40
N VAL A 561 -19.82 7.96 3.09
CA VAL A 561 -19.71 8.61 4.41
C VAL A 561 -19.91 10.13 4.28
N ASP A 562 -19.38 10.76 3.22
CA ASP A 562 -19.61 12.19 2.97
C ASP A 562 -21.09 12.49 2.66
N ALA A 563 -21.75 11.63 1.89
CA ALA A 563 -23.17 11.75 1.59
C ALA A 563 -24.03 11.63 2.87
N LEU A 564 -23.71 10.66 3.74
CA LEU A 564 -24.37 10.54 5.05
C LEU A 564 -24.19 11.82 5.86
N ASN A 565 -22.97 12.33 5.99
CA ASN A 565 -22.69 13.57 6.74
C ASN A 565 -23.51 14.77 6.23
N LYS A 566 -23.70 14.88 4.91
CA LYS A 566 -24.49 15.96 4.28
C LYS A 566 -25.99 15.80 4.50
N GLN A 567 -26.50 14.58 4.50
CA GLN A 567 -27.91 14.27 4.77
C GLN A 567 -28.28 14.51 6.24
N GLY A 568 -27.31 14.36 7.15
CA GLY A 568 -27.53 14.32 8.58
C GLY A 568 -27.90 12.91 9.04
N HIS A 569 -27.20 12.41 10.06
CA HIS A 569 -27.37 11.08 10.59
C HIS A 569 -27.04 11.02 12.09
N GLU A 570 -27.48 9.95 12.75
CA GLU A 570 -27.24 9.70 14.18
C GLU A 570 -26.22 8.57 14.43
N VAL A 571 -25.53 8.10 13.38
CA VAL A 571 -24.43 7.12 13.47
C VAL A 571 -23.26 7.65 14.29
N ASP A 572 -22.77 6.87 15.25
CA ASP A 572 -21.63 7.17 16.12
C ASP A 572 -20.34 6.47 15.69
N ALA A 573 -20.47 5.32 15.02
CA ALA A 573 -19.37 4.49 14.59
C ALA A 573 -19.56 3.95 13.17
N PHE A 574 -18.50 3.92 12.37
CA PHE A 574 -18.52 3.32 11.03
C PHE A 574 -17.63 2.07 10.97
N GLY A 575 -18.21 0.95 10.54
CA GLY A 575 -17.51 -0.28 10.22
C GLY A 575 -17.26 -0.38 8.72
N ILE A 576 -16.01 -0.20 8.31
CA ILE A 576 -15.62 -0.14 6.89
C ILE A 576 -14.78 -1.37 6.53
N GLY A 577 -15.18 -2.05 5.45
CA GLY A 577 -14.60 -3.32 5.03
C GLY A 577 -13.85 -3.26 3.71
N THR A 578 -14.50 -3.74 2.65
CA THR A 578 -13.91 -3.97 1.32
C THR A 578 -13.16 -2.74 0.79
N ASN A 579 -13.83 -1.59 0.67
CA ASN A 579 -13.26 -0.36 0.11
C ASN A 579 -12.01 0.14 0.84
N LEU A 580 -11.87 -0.20 2.12
CA LEU A 580 -10.73 0.18 2.94
C LEU A 580 -9.52 -0.73 2.68
N VAL A 581 -9.67 -2.03 2.91
CA VAL A 581 -8.52 -2.96 2.96
C VAL A 581 -8.03 -3.40 1.58
N THR A 582 -8.89 -3.34 0.56
CA THR A 582 -8.51 -3.63 -0.82
C THR A 582 -8.11 -2.38 -1.60
N CYS A 583 -8.32 -1.20 -1.03
CA CYS A 583 -8.17 0.08 -1.72
C CYS A 583 -8.94 0.07 -3.05
N TYR A 584 -10.22 -0.31 -3.02
CA TYR A 584 -11.01 -0.69 -4.20
C TYR A 584 -10.94 0.32 -5.37
N SER A 585 -10.94 1.62 -5.08
CA SER A 585 -10.86 2.68 -6.11
C SER A 585 -9.51 2.75 -6.84
N GLN A 586 -8.42 2.30 -6.19
CA GLN A 586 -7.08 2.25 -6.76
C GLN A 586 -6.25 1.24 -5.96
N ALA A 587 -6.11 0.01 -6.46
CA ALA A 587 -5.47 -1.10 -5.73
C ALA A 587 -3.92 -1.06 -5.72
N ALA A 588 -3.29 -0.04 -6.28
CA ALA A 588 -1.83 0.11 -6.28
C ALA A 588 -1.40 1.59 -6.24
N LEU A 589 -0.37 1.91 -5.44
CA LEU A 589 0.18 3.27 -5.32
C LEU A 589 1.04 3.67 -6.53
N GLY A 590 1.81 2.72 -7.08
CA GLY A 590 2.72 2.98 -8.20
C GLY A 590 4.10 3.45 -7.74
N CYS A 591 4.62 2.86 -6.65
CA CYS A 591 6.03 2.97 -6.30
C CYS A 591 6.92 2.38 -7.40
N VAL A 592 8.11 2.94 -7.53
CA VAL A 592 9.15 2.52 -8.46
C VAL A 592 10.48 2.50 -7.73
N PHE A 593 11.32 1.54 -8.10
CA PHE A 593 12.69 1.39 -7.61
C PHE A 593 13.63 1.73 -8.77
N LYS A 594 14.55 2.69 -8.58
CA LYS A 594 15.35 3.23 -9.69
C LYS A 594 16.79 3.45 -9.27
N LEU A 595 17.69 2.93 -10.10
CA LEU A 595 19.12 3.18 -10.01
C LEU A 595 19.41 4.66 -10.24
N VAL A 596 20.15 5.28 -9.34
CA VAL A 596 20.54 6.69 -9.43
C VAL A 596 22.05 6.88 -9.48
N GLU A 597 22.83 5.87 -9.07
CA GLU A 597 24.29 5.95 -9.05
C GLU A 597 24.94 4.54 -9.07
N ILE A 598 26.06 4.39 -9.79
CA ILE A 598 26.93 3.20 -9.76
C ILE A 598 28.36 3.68 -9.51
N ASN A 599 29.05 3.17 -8.49
CA ASN A 599 30.45 3.53 -8.17
C ASN A 599 30.70 5.05 -8.18
N ASN A 600 29.82 5.81 -7.53
CA ASN A 600 29.84 7.28 -7.48
C ASN A 600 29.69 7.97 -8.86
N GLN A 601 29.27 7.24 -9.90
CA GLN A 601 28.86 7.79 -11.18
C GLN A 601 27.32 7.90 -11.25
N PRO A 602 26.78 9.12 -11.36
CA PRO A 602 25.34 9.32 -11.48
C PRO A 602 24.74 8.64 -12.72
N ARG A 603 23.50 8.20 -12.59
CA ARG A 603 22.72 7.57 -13.67
C ARG A 603 21.35 8.22 -13.77
N ILE A 604 20.90 8.45 -15.00
CA ILE A 604 19.57 8.97 -15.32
C ILE A 604 18.87 8.01 -16.27
N LYS A 605 17.58 7.78 -16.04
CA LYS A 605 16.72 7.03 -16.95
C LYS A 605 15.79 8.03 -17.63
N LEU A 606 16.01 8.25 -18.93
CA LEU A 606 15.15 9.07 -19.77
C LEU A 606 13.88 8.30 -20.17
N SER A 607 12.88 9.05 -20.65
CA SER A 607 11.58 8.52 -21.06
C SER A 607 10.90 9.55 -21.96
N GLU A 608 10.09 9.10 -22.92
CA GLU A 608 9.26 9.99 -23.74
C GLU A 608 8.30 10.83 -22.88
N ASP A 609 7.71 10.18 -21.88
CA ASP A 609 7.00 10.86 -20.80
C ASP A 609 7.99 11.46 -19.79
N VAL A 610 8.15 12.78 -19.85
CA VAL A 610 9.00 13.58 -18.94
C VAL A 610 8.70 13.29 -17.46
N THR A 611 7.44 12.98 -17.11
CA THR A 611 7.07 12.66 -15.73
C THR A 611 7.62 11.32 -15.27
N LYS A 612 8.17 10.48 -16.15
CA LYS A 612 8.81 9.20 -15.83
C LYS A 612 10.34 9.28 -15.80
N VAL A 613 10.92 10.44 -16.10
CA VAL A 613 12.37 10.67 -15.94
C VAL A 613 12.76 10.57 -14.47
N SER A 614 13.89 9.93 -14.20
CA SER A 614 14.45 9.78 -12.85
C SER A 614 15.33 10.97 -12.48
N ILE A 615 15.42 11.28 -11.19
CA ILE A 615 16.37 12.27 -10.68
C ILE A 615 17.68 11.54 -10.34
N PRO A 616 18.82 11.87 -10.99
CA PRO A 616 20.08 11.15 -10.84
C PRO A 616 20.74 11.38 -9.47
N CYS A 617 21.87 10.69 -9.25
CA CYS A 617 22.80 10.76 -8.12
C CYS A 617 22.22 10.45 -6.73
N LYS A 618 23.12 10.25 -5.76
CA LYS A 618 22.76 10.28 -4.34
C LYS A 618 22.30 11.69 -3.94
N LYS A 619 21.18 11.76 -3.20
CA LYS A 619 20.50 13.01 -2.85
C LYS A 619 20.38 13.21 -1.34
N ARG A 620 20.13 14.42 -0.88
CA ARG A 620 19.60 14.65 0.47
C ARG A 620 18.26 15.34 0.32
N THR A 621 17.33 15.01 1.19
CA THR A 621 15.94 15.45 1.06
C THR A 621 15.53 16.18 2.32
N TYR A 622 14.97 17.37 2.15
CA TYR A 622 14.54 18.23 3.24
C TYR A 622 13.12 18.72 3.06
N ARG A 623 12.38 18.80 4.15
CA ARG A 623 11.11 19.52 4.23
C ARG A 623 11.32 20.90 4.80
N LEU A 624 10.88 21.90 4.06
CA LEU A 624 11.01 23.32 4.44
C LEU A 624 9.69 23.86 4.96
N PHE A 625 9.73 24.48 6.13
CA PHE A 625 8.54 25.04 6.77
C PHE A 625 8.49 26.56 6.69
N GLY A 626 7.28 27.10 6.54
CA GLY A 626 7.01 28.52 6.49
C GLY A 626 6.87 29.17 7.87
N LYS A 627 6.61 30.48 7.89
CA LYS A 627 6.37 31.26 9.12
C LYS A 627 5.15 30.79 9.90
N GLU A 628 4.14 30.28 9.20
CA GLU A 628 2.92 29.76 9.80
C GLU A 628 3.09 28.34 10.37
N GLY A 629 4.28 27.73 10.23
CA GLY A 629 4.55 26.38 10.72
C GLY A 629 4.17 25.24 9.76
N TYR A 630 3.47 25.53 8.66
CA TYR A 630 3.13 24.54 7.63
C TYR A 630 4.34 24.16 6.74
N PRO A 631 4.39 22.91 6.25
CA PRO A 631 5.36 22.52 5.23
C PRO A 631 5.03 23.20 3.89
N LEU A 632 6.03 23.77 3.24
CA LEU A 632 5.88 24.55 2.01
C LEU A 632 6.37 23.80 0.76
N VAL A 633 7.48 23.08 0.90
CA VAL A 633 8.17 22.42 -0.21
C VAL A 633 9.08 21.32 0.35
N ASP A 634 9.12 20.19 -0.34
CA ASP A 634 10.17 19.18 -0.17
C ASP A 634 11.25 19.44 -1.23
N ILE A 635 12.48 19.68 -0.78
CA ILE A 635 13.63 19.97 -1.63
C ILE A 635 14.65 18.84 -1.60
N MET A 636 15.10 18.43 -2.79
CA MET A 636 16.22 17.52 -2.97
C MET A 636 17.49 18.29 -3.34
N THR A 637 18.61 17.95 -2.70
CA THR A 637 19.94 18.48 -2.98
C THR A 637 20.87 17.32 -3.36
N GLY A 638 21.98 17.59 -4.04
CA GLY A 638 23.07 16.62 -4.19
C GLY A 638 23.74 16.30 -2.86
N GLU A 639 24.40 15.14 -2.78
CA GLU A 639 25.10 14.67 -1.57
C GLU A 639 26.14 15.67 -1.03
N ASN A 640 26.89 16.31 -1.94
CA ASN A 640 27.97 17.24 -1.60
C ASN A 640 27.49 18.68 -1.34
N GLU A 641 26.18 18.94 -1.37
CA GLU A 641 25.64 20.27 -1.09
C GLU A 641 25.44 20.47 0.44
N PRO A 642 25.70 21.69 0.96
CA PRO A 642 25.39 21.99 2.35
C PRO A 642 23.87 21.89 2.57
N PRO A 643 23.43 21.44 3.76
CA PRO A 643 22.00 21.40 4.08
C PRO A 643 21.40 22.82 4.05
N PRO A 644 20.13 22.98 3.63
CA PRO A 644 19.42 24.23 3.76
C PRO A 644 19.42 24.73 5.21
N LYS A 645 19.59 26.05 5.41
CA LYS A 645 19.62 26.66 6.73
C LYS A 645 18.40 27.53 6.98
N VAL A 646 17.96 27.56 8.24
CA VAL A 646 16.89 28.43 8.70
C VAL A 646 17.25 29.90 8.46
N GLY A 647 16.31 30.69 7.93
CA GLY A 647 16.50 32.11 7.63
C GLY A 647 17.29 32.41 6.36
N GLU A 648 17.94 31.43 5.74
CA GLU A 648 18.67 31.63 4.49
C GLU A 648 17.77 31.44 3.27
N ARG A 649 17.77 32.42 2.37
CA ARG A 649 16.96 32.37 1.13
C ARG A 649 17.57 31.38 0.15
N LEU A 650 16.76 30.43 -0.32
CA LEU A 650 17.16 29.46 -1.35
C LEU A 650 16.18 29.43 -2.52
N LEU A 651 16.68 29.12 -3.72
CA LEU A 651 15.88 28.96 -4.93
C LEU A 651 15.47 27.49 -5.09
N CYS A 652 14.17 27.23 -4.99
CA CYS A 652 13.56 25.93 -5.26
C CYS A 652 13.10 25.88 -6.71
N ARG A 653 13.53 24.87 -7.47
CA ARG A 653 13.13 24.68 -8.88
C ARG A 653 12.41 23.35 -9.02
N HIS A 654 11.31 23.33 -9.79
CA HIS A 654 10.73 22.07 -10.22
C HIS A 654 11.74 21.33 -11.12
N PRO A 655 11.96 20.01 -10.95
CA PRO A 655 13.04 19.29 -11.63
C PRO A 655 12.94 19.29 -13.16
N PHE A 656 11.72 19.39 -13.70
CA PHE A 656 11.45 19.23 -15.14
C PHE A 656 10.58 20.33 -15.77
N ASN A 657 10.26 21.39 -15.01
CA ASN A 657 9.42 22.48 -15.52
C ASN A 657 10.04 23.80 -15.09
N GLU A 658 10.68 24.46 -16.04
CA GLU A 658 11.54 25.62 -15.76
C GLU A 658 10.75 26.82 -15.23
N SER A 659 9.49 26.96 -15.66
CA SER A 659 8.59 28.04 -15.23
C SER A 659 8.19 27.93 -13.76
N LYS A 660 8.22 26.71 -13.20
CA LYS A 660 7.84 26.45 -11.81
C LYS A 660 9.05 26.56 -10.88
N ARG A 661 9.26 27.76 -10.33
CA ARG A 661 10.34 28.05 -9.38
C ARG A 661 9.91 29.10 -8.35
N ALA A 662 10.45 29.01 -7.15
CA ALA A 662 10.15 29.94 -6.07
C ALA A 662 11.34 30.12 -5.14
N TYR A 663 11.46 31.30 -4.54
CA TYR A 663 12.38 31.51 -3.43
C TYR A 663 11.69 31.16 -2.12
N VAL A 664 12.40 30.43 -1.25
CA VAL A 664 11.91 30.05 0.07
C VAL A 664 12.91 30.51 1.13
N VAL A 665 12.39 31.06 2.22
CA VAL A 665 13.16 31.39 3.43
C VAL A 665 12.60 30.52 4.56
N PRO A 666 13.17 29.33 4.79
CA PRO A 666 12.59 28.37 5.73
C PRO A 666 12.73 28.87 7.17
N GLN A 667 11.69 28.67 7.97
CA GLN A 667 11.72 28.91 9.43
C GLN A 667 12.08 27.65 10.22
N ARG A 668 11.90 26.49 9.59
CA ARG A 668 12.39 25.19 10.07
C ARG A 668 12.78 24.35 8.87
N VAL A 669 13.82 23.55 9.03
CA VAL A 669 14.33 22.60 8.04
C VAL A 669 14.36 21.23 8.72
N GLU A 670 13.77 20.23 8.07
CA GLU A 670 13.74 18.85 8.54
C GLU A 670 14.36 17.95 7.48
N GLU A 671 15.40 17.19 7.82
CA GLU A 671 15.96 16.16 6.94
C GLU A 671 15.06 14.91 6.99
N LEU A 672 14.62 14.45 5.82
CA LEU A 672 13.61 13.39 5.74
C LEU A 672 14.22 11.99 5.78
N LEU A 673 15.34 11.76 5.09
CA LEU A 673 15.97 10.44 5.02
C LEU A 673 16.87 10.22 6.23
N LYS A 674 16.57 9.19 7.02
CA LYS A 674 17.37 8.74 8.15
C LYS A 674 17.83 7.31 7.96
N CYS A 675 18.93 6.93 8.60
CA CYS A 675 19.53 5.61 8.43
C CYS A 675 18.89 4.57 9.36
N TYR A 676 18.24 3.54 8.82
CA TYR A 676 17.56 2.47 9.59
C TYR A 676 18.28 1.11 9.50
N TRP A 677 19.11 0.90 8.48
CA TRP A 677 19.95 -0.29 8.34
C TRP A 677 21.33 0.13 7.85
N ARG A 678 22.39 -0.33 8.51
CA ARG A 678 23.81 -0.05 8.19
C ARG A 678 24.62 -1.32 7.93
N GLY A 679 23.94 -2.45 7.77
CA GLY A 679 24.61 -3.73 7.61
C GLY A 679 25.44 -4.07 8.86
N ASN A 680 26.71 -4.47 8.66
CA ASN A 680 27.65 -4.83 9.72
C ASN A 680 28.41 -3.64 10.36
N ALA A 681 28.15 -2.39 9.94
CA ALA A 681 28.82 -1.24 10.54
C ALA A 681 28.25 -0.92 11.94
N ASP A 682 29.13 -0.80 12.94
CA ASP A 682 28.82 -0.38 14.33
C ASP A 682 28.43 1.11 14.46
N GLU A 683 27.93 1.71 13.38
CA GLU A 683 27.52 3.12 13.34
C GLU A 683 26.09 3.32 13.85
N ALA A 684 25.78 4.54 14.28
CA ALA A 684 24.46 4.90 14.78
C ALA A 684 23.38 4.69 13.71
N ARG A 685 22.33 3.95 14.07
CA ARG A 685 21.10 3.75 13.29
C ARG A 685 19.89 4.20 14.09
N GLU A 686 18.83 4.60 13.39
CA GLU A 686 17.53 4.86 14.00
C GLU A 686 16.86 3.55 14.41
N GLU A 687 16.18 3.57 15.55
CA GLU A 687 15.35 2.46 15.99
C GLU A 687 13.95 2.53 15.37
N LEU A 688 13.33 1.36 15.21
CA LEU A 688 11.94 1.28 14.81
C LEU A 688 11.04 1.66 15.97
N GLU A 689 10.16 2.62 15.73
CA GLU A 689 9.27 3.14 16.75
C GLU A 689 8.03 2.26 16.94
N PRO A 690 7.43 2.23 18.13
CA PRO A 690 6.16 1.54 18.35
C PRO A 690 5.04 2.10 17.47
N LEU A 691 4.12 1.24 17.03
CA LEU A 691 2.99 1.58 16.15
C LEU A 691 2.17 2.79 16.65
N LYS A 692 2.03 2.94 17.97
CA LYS A 692 1.30 4.06 18.58
C LYS A 692 1.98 5.41 18.30
N GLU A 693 3.31 5.48 18.36
CA GLU A 693 4.05 6.71 18.08
C GLU A 693 4.03 7.05 16.58
N ILE A 694 4.14 6.02 15.74
CA ILE A 694 3.96 6.14 14.28
C ILE A 694 2.57 6.70 13.95
N ARG A 695 1.51 6.19 14.58
CA ARG A 695 0.14 6.71 14.45
C ARG A 695 0.04 8.16 14.91
N ASN A 696 0.62 8.50 16.07
CA ASN A 696 0.62 9.87 16.59
C ASN A 696 1.30 10.84 15.62
N ARG A 697 2.43 10.42 15.01
CA ARG A 697 3.09 11.18 13.96
C ARG A 697 2.18 11.40 12.75
N CYS A 698 1.55 10.34 12.25
CA CYS A 698 0.62 10.41 11.11
C CYS A 698 -0.47 11.45 11.34
N ILE A 699 -1.18 11.35 12.48
CA ILE A 699 -2.25 12.29 12.85
C ILE A 699 -1.70 13.71 12.94
N LYS A 700 -0.58 13.91 13.65
CA LYS A 700 0.03 15.23 13.83
C LYS A 700 0.52 15.84 12.52
N GLN A 701 1.08 15.05 11.60
CA GLN A 701 1.54 15.56 10.32
C GLN A 701 0.36 15.96 9.43
N LEU A 702 -0.71 15.14 9.39
CA LEU A 702 -1.94 15.48 8.67
C LEU A 702 -2.59 16.78 9.20
N GLU A 703 -2.60 16.98 10.52
CA GLU A 703 -3.10 18.23 11.14
C GLU A 703 -2.23 19.45 10.83
N ASN A 704 -0.92 19.24 10.68
CA ASN A 704 0.05 20.29 10.34
C ASN A 704 0.17 20.52 8.82
N MET A 705 -0.62 19.85 7.99
CA MET A 705 -0.69 20.15 6.56
C MET A 705 -1.59 21.36 6.32
N ARG A 706 -1.24 22.16 5.30
CA ARG A 706 -2.08 23.29 4.92
C ARG A 706 -3.43 22.78 4.37
N PRO A 707 -4.58 23.36 4.78
CA PRO A 707 -5.90 22.81 4.43
C PRO A 707 -6.17 22.67 2.93
N ASP A 708 -5.54 23.49 2.08
CA ASP A 708 -5.74 23.45 0.64
C ASP A 708 -5.13 22.22 -0.04
N HIS A 709 -4.10 21.61 0.55
CA HIS A 709 -3.54 20.30 0.16
C HIS A 709 -4.41 19.12 0.61
N MET A 710 -5.19 19.31 1.68
CA MET A 710 -6.01 18.27 2.30
C MET A 710 -7.41 18.13 1.68
N ARG A 711 -7.74 19.00 0.72
CA ARG A 711 -9.04 18.96 0.02
C ARG A 711 -9.20 17.65 -0.74
N ARG A 712 -10.44 17.13 -0.73
CA ARG A 712 -10.80 15.93 -1.51
C ARG A 712 -10.93 16.21 -3.00
N LEU A 713 -11.57 17.33 -3.30
CA LEU A 713 -11.81 17.79 -4.67
C LEU A 713 -10.80 18.89 -4.99
N ASN A 714 -10.05 18.71 -6.07
CA ASN A 714 -9.09 19.66 -6.60
C ASN A 714 -8.12 20.23 -5.53
N PRO A 715 -7.38 19.36 -4.79
CA PRO A 715 -6.37 19.83 -3.85
C PRO A 715 -5.29 20.65 -4.55
N THR A 716 -4.74 21.64 -3.86
CA THR A 716 -3.59 22.41 -4.38
C THR A 716 -2.39 21.50 -4.44
N PRO A 717 -1.66 21.38 -5.56
CA PRO A 717 -0.46 20.56 -5.63
C PRO A 717 0.62 20.98 -4.61
N TYR A 718 1.20 20.01 -3.91
CA TYR A 718 2.34 20.24 -3.02
C TYR A 718 3.61 20.40 -3.85
N LYS A 719 4.50 21.28 -3.40
CA LYS A 719 5.72 21.61 -4.16
C LYS A 719 6.80 20.58 -3.84
N VAL A 720 7.26 19.87 -4.85
CA VAL A 720 8.50 19.09 -4.82
C VAL A 720 9.51 19.76 -5.72
N SER A 721 10.72 19.99 -5.21
CA SER A 721 11.74 20.80 -5.89
C SER A 721 13.14 20.20 -5.73
N VAL A 722 14.05 20.70 -6.54
CA VAL A 722 15.49 20.45 -6.46
C VAL A 722 16.24 21.76 -6.22
N SER A 723 17.44 21.67 -5.66
CA SER A 723 18.37 22.80 -5.57
C SER A 723 18.73 23.33 -6.95
N ALA A 724 19.21 24.58 -7.03
CA ALA A 724 19.69 25.13 -8.30
C ALA A 724 20.83 24.31 -8.90
N LYS A 725 21.79 23.84 -8.07
CA LYS A 725 22.91 23.02 -8.54
C LYS A 725 22.45 21.66 -9.06
N LEU A 726 21.54 21.00 -8.33
CA LEU A 726 21.00 19.72 -8.77
C LEU A 726 20.14 19.88 -10.03
N TYR A 727 19.37 20.96 -10.15
CA TYR A 727 18.64 21.28 -11.38
C TYR A 727 19.58 21.37 -12.58
N ASP A 728 20.63 22.17 -12.48
CA ASP A 728 21.56 22.38 -13.59
C ASP A 728 22.29 21.07 -13.92
N PHE A 729 22.61 20.25 -12.91
CA PHE A 729 23.20 18.93 -13.07
C PHE A 729 22.26 17.93 -13.78
N ILE A 730 20.97 17.92 -13.45
CA ILE A 730 19.96 17.09 -14.14
C ILE A 730 19.94 17.42 -15.64
N HIS A 731 19.88 18.71 -15.99
CA HIS A 731 19.79 19.14 -17.38
C HIS A 731 21.08 18.87 -18.15
N PHE A 732 22.24 19.07 -17.50
CA PHE A 732 23.53 18.68 -18.06
C PHE A 732 23.58 17.18 -18.38
N LEU A 733 23.20 16.32 -17.42
CA LEU A 733 23.24 14.88 -17.62
C LEU A 733 22.21 14.43 -18.65
N TRP A 734 21.02 15.02 -18.66
CA TRP A 734 20.01 14.75 -19.68
C TRP A 734 20.55 15.01 -21.08
N LEU A 735 21.10 16.20 -21.34
CA LEU A 735 21.63 16.57 -22.67
C LEU A 735 22.76 15.66 -23.13
N ASN A 736 23.57 15.13 -22.21
CA ASN A 736 24.66 14.21 -22.55
C ASN A 736 24.18 12.79 -22.88
N GLU A 737 23.07 12.35 -22.28
CA GLU A 737 22.53 10.99 -22.44
C GLU A 737 21.44 10.91 -23.52
N ALA A 738 20.82 12.04 -23.87
CA ALA A 738 19.83 12.10 -24.93
C ALA A 738 20.50 11.95 -26.31
N PRO A 739 20.15 10.93 -27.11
CA PRO A 739 20.71 10.77 -28.44
C PRO A 739 20.27 11.92 -29.35
N VAL A 740 21.18 12.41 -30.19
CA VAL A 740 20.87 13.39 -31.23
C VAL A 740 20.41 12.61 -32.46
N GLY A 741 19.15 12.82 -32.88
CA GLY A 741 18.63 12.25 -34.12
C GLY A 741 19.08 13.07 -35.34
N GLU A 742 19.32 12.39 -36.45
CA GLU A 742 19.47 13.00 -37.77
C GLU A 742 18.15 12.82 -38.52
N LEU A 743 17.60 13.91 -39.07
CA LEU A 743 16.37 13.87 -39.87
C LEU A 743 16.77 13.80 -41.35
N HIS A 744 16.25 12.81 -42.08
CA HIS A 744 16.47 12.62 -43.51
C HIS A 744 15.26 13.04 -44.33
#